data_AF-A0A523E0V9-F1
#
_entry.id   AF-A0A523E0V9-F1
#
_cell.length_a   1.000
_cell.length_b   1.000
_cell.length_c   1.000
_cell.angle_alpha   90.00
_cell.angle_beta   90.00
_cell.angle_gamma   90.00
#
_symmetry.space_group_name_H-M   'P 1'
#
loop_
_entity.id
_entity.type
_entity.pdbx_description
1 polymer ?
#
loop_
_entity_poly.entity_id
_entity_poly.type
_entity_poly.pdbx_seq_one_letter_code
_entity_poly.pdbx_strand_id
1 'polypeptide(L)'
;MLTSILLAIAAHAVVVEKNIEATMRDGVVLRADIYRPDEAGRFPALLKRTPYSKGDSSDRSLYRRLASKGFVVAVQDTRGRYTSDGVAVPHDEAEDGHDTVEWLAGLSYVNGKVGMFGGSYEATTQLTAASLRPAGLVAIFPASSYASRYDMVFQGGAFYLLDGLRWNLGQAADVRRRRLDPEAQRDGPIWLSPEEQRTVRERWVWQLPLASMKALSIREDAPGYFDMLAHPSYDAFWERFDISRRHNRIEVPAFHLTGWYDSLLVGTLRNFEGLEPRGGQRLIVGPWTHARPSKDSTHIGDVDFGPAAGLDAEALMIAWFRHWLVEESEDVATDPPVRLFVMGENRWRDEESWPLERAVETPFYLHREGALSEDAPGEEAPDRFHYDPSDPVPTPSHAGYSRAPDGDATRDIQTRDDVLVYTTPPLDRAIEVTGYVELILWTASSARDTDFTGRVLDVSPDGTSRALSDGILRARYRNGFEEPELLTSGEPVELRIELGATSNVFLPGHRIQLEVSSSNFPRYDRNPNTGGVFAQSAELTAAEQTIFHDSTRASRLILPIVPREENLETKLDQHISRERISAFHQRLTARPHRAGTEGSRAVAEYLATTLENMGLGVEVFEYYPHLSSPRRIEIEVLSPSPQKLTVWEPPDPRDPSSTHPELEPGFVAYSASGTVTGDVVYVGYGLPSDYEELGVDVDGKIALARYGRSHRAVKVHTAQERGALGVILYSDPEDDGALRGTTWPEGPWRGAHQLQRGNAKFSWYWHGDPLTPGAPATRDAERLDPKTAPTLPFIPVIPISASEAAKIDRGARVRMSVEMDDGPRRIRNVVATIRGAEEPDRWILFGTHHDAWTFGGVDPGSATATLMEVAYSLQSMKRGGWRPRRSIVFAFWDAEEYGLVGSTEFAEDKIDELREKVAVYINTDMYNGTRFVAGGTPTLRDFVKELTADIPDVAFTAEDLNALGSGADFVPFQDFVGLPTLSLEFLFEGGWGFGTYHSNYDSRYWMTRHGDDDFRQGAVLARLLGRAAIRLADAPVLPYRFSYYGQTMSAFVDLAESWSEGRYRFDALRAQAEAIREKGTELERRIRDASASLPEGLNDGLMRLEHTLIDESEPADERWYRHVIYGWNIYALYSGQPFPGLARAIESGTESDVAREAARIERALGRMSSGLDALLASFYDRAF
;
A
#
# COMPACT_ATOMS: atom_id res chain seq x y z
N MET A 1 17.54 3.90 -4.69
CA MET A 1 18.82 3.15 -4.63
C MET A 1 19.93 3.98 -5.30
N LEU A 2 20.47 5.02 -4.63
CA LEU A 2 21.52 5.89 -5.21
C LEU A 2 22.37 6.58 -4.13
N THR A 3 22.63 5.92 -2.99
CA THR A 3 23.33 6.57 -1.85
C THR A 3 24.29 5.66 -1.09
N SER A 4 24.88 4.68 -1.76
CA SER A 4 26.01 3.91 -1.23
C SER A 4 26.73 3.35 -2.47
N ILE A 5 27.62 4.09 -3.12
CA ILE A 5 29.03 4.17 -2.75
C ILE A 5 29.58 5.48 -3.35
N LEU A 6 29.81 6.50 -2.53
CA LEU A 6 30.79 7.53 -2.86
C LEU A 6 32.08 7.06 -2.20
N LEU A 7 32.88 6.30 -2.94
CA LEU A 7 34.30 6.15 -2.61
C LEU A 7 34.84 7.56 -2.38
N ALA A 8 35.44 7.79 -1.22
CA ALA A 8 36.09 9.05 -0.87
C ALA A 8 37.33 9.20 -1.76
N ILE A 9 37.12 9.62 -3.01
CA ILE A 9 38.20 10.02 -3.92
C ILE A 9 38.87 11.23 -3.27
N ALA A 10 40.17 11.12 -3.03
CA ALA A 10 40.97 12.22 -2.51
C ALA A 10 40.76 13.46 -3.38
N ALA A 11 40.34 14.56 -2.76
CA ALA A 11 40.07 15.82 -3.46
C ALA A 11 41.40 16.45 -3.90
N HIS A 12 41.52 16.76 -5.19
CA HIS A 12 42.69 17.44 -5.73
C HIS A 12 42.65 18.93 -5.35
N ALA A 13 43.81 19.55 -5.12
CA ALA A 13 43.91 21.01 -5.15
C ALA A 13 43.58 21.52 -6.57
N VAL A 14 43.01 22.72 -6.70
CA VAL A 14 42.48 23.22 -7.99
C VAL A 14 43.19 24.52 -8.39
N VAL A 15 43.79 24.52 -9.58
CA VAL A 15 44.31 25.72 -10.27
C VAL A 15 43.20 26.35 -11.09
N VAL A 16 43.14 27.69 -11.08
CA VAL A 16 42.19 28.46 -11.90
C VAL A 16 42.96 29.41 -12.81
N GLU A 17 42.78 29.24 -14.11
CA GLU A 17 43.39 30.08 -15.15
C GLU A 17 42.27 30.87 -15.83
N LYS A 18 42.38 32.20 -15.82
CA LYS A 18 41.32 33.08 -16.30
C LYS A 18 41.58 33.55 -17.73
N ASN A 19 40.50 33.73 -18.49
CA ASN A 19 40.52 34.35 -19.82
C ASN A 19 41.50 33.70 -20.80
N ILE A 20 41.64 32.38 -20.76
CA ILE A 20 42.42 31.63 -21.74
C ILE A 20 41.75 31.79 -23.11
N GLU A 21 42.56 32.16 -24.11
CA GLU A 21 42.10 32.44 -25.46
C GLU A 21 41.94 31.16 -26.29
N ALA A 22 40.78 31.03 -26.92
CA ALA A 22 40.44 29.99 -27.89
C ALA A 22 40.11 30.68 -29.22
N THR A 23 40.96 30.49 -30.24
CA THR A 23 40.74 31.05 -31.57
C THR A 23 39.85 30.11 -32.39
N MET A 24 38.69 30.58 -32.81
CA MET A 24 37.74 29.84 -33.67
C MET A 24 38.24 29.79 -35.12
N ARG A 25 37.61 28.95 -35.97
CA ARG A 25 37.99 28.79 -37.40
C ARG A 25 37.98 30.08 -38.22
N ASP A 26 37.19 31.06 -37.82
CA ASP A 26 37.04 32.35 -38.48
C ASP A 26 37.97 33.43 -37.89
N GLY A 27 38.83 33.07 -36.94
CA GLY A 27 39.79 33.97 -36.29
C GLY A 27 39.24 34.75 -35.10
N VAL A 28 37.95 34.59 -34.75
CA VAL A 28 37.39 35.22 -33.54
C VAL A 28 37.92 34.53 -32.29
N VAL A 29 38.27 35.34 -31.29
CA VAL A 29 38.80 34.85 -30.01
C VAL A 29 37.67 34.77 -28.99
N LEU A 30 37.35 33.55 -28.56
CA LEU A 30 36.48 33.29 -27.42
C LEU A 30 37.36 33.04 -26.18
N ARG A 31 36.90 33.46 -25.00
CA ARG A 31 37.69 33.38 -23.77
C ARG A 31 37.04 32.45 -22.76
N ALA A 32 37.83 31.54 -22.20
CA ALA A 32 37.39 30.57 -21.19
C ALA A 32 38.15 30.71 -19.87
N ASP A 33 37.48 30.41 -18.77
CA ASP A 33 38.12 30.17 -17.47
C ASP A 33 38.29 28.65 -17.30
N ILE A 34 39.50 28.22 -16.96
CA ILE A 34 39.85 26.80 -16.81
C ILE A 34 40.10 26.50 -15.34
N TYR A 35 39.38 25.52 -14.80
CA TYR A 35 39.56 24.95 -13.47
C TYR A 35 40.13 23.54 -13.66
N ARG A 36 41.32 23.26 -13.13
CA ARG A 36 41.96 21.96 -13.32
C ARG A 36 42.66 21.45 -12.06
N PRO A 37 42.87 20.13 -11.93
CA PRO A 37 43.72 19.57 -10.87
C PRO A 37 45.12 20.19 -10.87
N ASP A 38 45.66 20.46 -9.68
CA ASP A 38 47.03 20.89 -9.44
C ASP A 38 47.99 19.70 -9.36
N GLU A 39 47.90 18.81 -10.34
CA GLU A 39 48.71 17.59 -10.43
C GLU A 39 49.22 17.38 -11.85
N ALA A 40 50.35 16.67 -11.96
CA ALA A 40 50.91 16.30 -13.25
C ALA A 40 50.09 15.17 -13.88
N GLY A 41 49.56 15.38 -15.09
CA GLY A 41 48.78 14.38 -15.80
C GLY A 41 47.95 14.96 -16.95
N ARG A 42 47.26 14.07 -17.67
CA ARG A 42 46.24 14.44 -18.66
C ARG A 42 44.88 13.96 -18.16
N PHE A 43 43.93 14.87 -18.04
CA PHE A 43 42.61 14.60 -17.46
C PHE A 43 41.50 14.76 -18.52
N PRO A 44 40.34 14.09 -18.37
CA PRO A 44 39.17 14.40 -19.20
C PRO A 44 38.68 15.83 -18.94
N ALA A 45 38.09 16.46 -19.96
CA ALA A 45 37.59 17.82 -19.87
C ALA A 45 36.06 17.88 -19.82
N LEU A 46 35.51 18.85 -19.08
CA LEU A 46 34.10 19.22 -19.08
C LEU A 46 33.95 20.66 -19.56
N LEU A 47 33.12 20.86 -20.58
CA LEU A 47 32.91 22.16 -21.21
C LEU A 47 31.49 22.68 -20.95
N LYS A 48 31.41 23.90 -20.46
CA LYS A 48 30.16 24.68 -20.37
C LYS A 48 30.35 25.97 -21.19
N ARG A 49 29.55 26.14 -22.24
CA ARG A 49 29.51 27.38 -23.04
C ARG A 49 28.29 28.20 -22.61
N THR A 50 28.50 29.42 -22.15
CA THR A 50 27.45 30.20 -21.47
C THR A 50 27.32 31.62 -22.02
N PRO A 51 26.09 32.10 -22.26
CA PRO A 51 25.84 33.51 -22.62
C PRO A 51 25.68 34.41 -21.38
N TYR A 52 25.83 33.84 -20.17
CA TYR A 52 25.48 34.45 -18.87
C TYR A 52 26.68 34.91 -18.03
N SER A 53 27.89 34.87 -18.59
CA SER A 53 29.18 35.13 -17.94
C SER A 53 29.76 33.89 -17.27
N LYS A 54 30.93 33.47 -17.73
CA LYS A 54 31.79 32.51 -17.04
C LYS A 54 32.23 32.97 -15.64
N GLY A 55 32.09 34.27 -15.36
CA GLY A 55 32.41 34.91 -14.10
C GLY A 55 31.33 34.80 -13.02
N ASP A 56 30.16 34.20 -13.29
CA ASP A 56 29.08 34.09 -12.30
C ASP A 56 29.53 33.29 -11.06
N SER A 57 29.45 33.92 -9.88
CA SER A 57 29.84 33.33 -8.61
C SER A 57 28.95 32.16 -8.17
N SER A 58 27.70 32.10 -8.64
CA SER A 58 26.74 31.07 -8.24
C SER A 58 27.21 29.64 -8.59
N ASP A 59 27.98 29.49 -9.68
CA ASP A 59 28.43 28.19 -10.19
C ASP A 59 29.90 27.87 -9.89
N ARG A 60 30.71 28.84 -9.42
CA ARG A 60 32.15 28.63 -9.17
C ARG A 60 32.43 27.47 -8.21
N SER A 61 31.53 27.23 -7.26
CA SER A 61 31.65 26.13 -6.31
C SER A 61 31.53 24.77 -7.00
N LEU A 62 30.59 24.63 -7.95
CA LEU A 62 30.42 23.44 -8.79
C LEU A 62 31.68 23.19 -9.63
N TYR A 63 32.19 24.22 -10.32
CA TYR A 63 33.37 24.05 -11.18
C TYR A 63 34.61 23.59 -10.40
N ARG A 64 34.82 24.13 -9.20
CA ARG A 64 35.89 23.68 -8.31
C ARG A 64 35.66 22.25 -7.80
N ARG A 65 34.42 21.88 -7.47
CA ARG A 65 34.10 20.50 -7.05
C ARG A 65 34.35 19.51 -8.18
N LEU A 66 33.86 19.78 -9.38
CA LEU A 66 34.15 18.96 -10.57
C LEU A 66 35.65 18.86 -10.85
N ALA A 67 36.39 19.97 -10.79
CA ALA A 67 37.84 19.94 -10.96
C ALA A 67 38.56 19.12 -9.88
N SER A 68 38.12 19.22 -8.62
CA SER A 68 38.69 18.43 -7.52
C SER A 68 38.45 16.92 -7.66
N LYS A 69 37.49 16.52 -8.51
CA LYS A 69 37.17 15.13 -8.86
C LYS A 69 37.93 14.60 -10.08
N GLY A 70 38.92 15.36 -10.58
CA GLY A 70 39.81 14.92 -11.66
C GLY A 70 39.37 15.34 -13.07
N PHE A 71 38.51 16.35 -13.21
CA PHE A 71 38.13 16.92 -14.50
C PHE A 71 38.83 18.25 -14.77
N VAL A 72 39.15 18.54 -16.03
CA VAL A 72 39.48 19.91 -16.47
C VAL A 72 38.17 20.59 -16.85
N VAL A 73 37.71 21.56 -16.07
CA VAL A 73 36.45 22.26 -16.33
C VAL A 73 36.73 23.57 -17.04
N ALA A 74 36.26 23.71 -18.28
CA ALA A 74 36.35 24.93 -19.07
C ALA A 74 34.97 25.61 -19.14
N VAL A 75 34.91 26.88 -18.76
CA VAL A 75 33.70 27.70 -18.82
C VAL A 75 33.94 28.87 -19.75
N GLN A 76 33.27 28.88 -20.90
CA GLN A 76 33.53 29.81 -22.00
C GLN A 76 32.36 30.78 -22.17
N ASP A 77 32.66 32.09 -22.27
CA ASP A 77 31.68 33.07 -22.72
C ASP A 77 31.39 32.85 -24.21
N THR A 78 30.11 32.76 -24.61
CA THR A 78 29.78 32.60 -26.03
C THR A 78 30.14 33.85 -26.84
N ARG A 79 30.16 33.70 -28.17
CA ARG A 79 30.55 34.77 -29.11
C ARG A 79 29.82 36.08 -28.84
N GLY A 80 30.58 37.16 -28.80
CA GLY A 80 30.08 38.51 -28.56
C GLY A 80 29.47 38.74 -27.17
N ARG A 81 29.71 37.85 -26.19
CA ARG A 81 29.26 37.98 -24.80
C ARG A 81 30.43 38.24 -23.87
N TYR A 82 30.23 39.10 -22.87
CA TYR A 82 31.17 39.34 -21.77
C TYR A 82 32.59 39.52 -22.29
N THR A 83 33.52 38.61 -22.01
CA THR A 83 34.94 38.74 -22.39
C THR A 83 35.27 38.19 -23.78
N SER A 84 34.39 37.44 -24.42
CA SER A 84 34.58 36.89 -25.77
C SER A 84 34.34 37.94 -26.85
N ASP A 85 35.11 37.86 -27.93
CA ASP A 85 35.02 38.80 -29.05
C ASP A 85 33.91 38.39 -30.04
N GLY A 86 33.71 39.22 -31.08
CA GLY A 86 32.68 38.99 -32.10
C GLY A 86 31.31 39.61 -31.78
N VAL A 87 30.30 39.23 -32.57
CA VAL A 87 28.92 39.70 -32.46
C VAL A 87 28.02 38.54 -32.06
N ALA A 88 27.19 38.74 -31.04
CA ALA A 88 26.30 37.70 -30.55
C ALA A 88 25.16 37.46 -31.54
N VAL A 89 25.04 36.23 -32.02
CA VAL A 89 23.84 35.71 -32.70
C VAL A 89 23.33 34.57 -31.82
N PRO A 90 22.42 34.86 -30.85
CA PRO A 90 21.96 33.87 -29.89
C PRO A 90 21.55 32.55 -30.53
N HIS A 91 21.96 31.44 -29.93
CA HIS A 91 21.72 30.06 -30.34
C HIS A 91 22.36 29.61 -31.67
N ASP A 92 23.13 30.47 -32.33
CA ASP A 92 24.00 30.08 -33.45
C ASP A 92 25.34 29.54 -32.92
N GLU A 93 25.30 28.33 -32.37
CA GLU A 93 26.37 27.83 -31.49
C GLU A 93 27.10 26.59 -32.01
N ALA A 94 26.71 26.07 -33.18
CA ALA A 94 27.21 24.79 -33.68
C ALA A 94 28.72 24.83 -34.01
N GLU A 95 29.16 25.80 -34.82
CA GLU A 95 30.56 25.89 -35.27
C GLU A 95 31.51 26.26 -34.13
N ASP A 96 31.19 27.30 -33.35
CA ASP A 96 31.99 27.69 -32.19
C ASP A 96 32.04 26.58 -31.13
N GLY A 97 30.96 25.79 -31.02
CA GLY A 97 30.89 24.65 -30.12
C GLY A 97 31.85 23.54 -30.55
N HIS A 98 31.83 23.20 -31.84
CA HIS A 98 32.79 22.28 -32.44
C HIS A 98 34.24 22.75 -32.21
N ASP A 99 34.55 23.99 -32.56
CA ASP A 99 35.92 24.53 -32.47
C ASP A 99 36.42 24.60 -31.02
N THR A 100 35.53 24.92 -30.09
CA THR A 100 35.86 24.95 -28.65
C THR A 100 36.13 23.54 -28.10
N VAL A 101 35.38 22.53 -28.53
CA VAL A 101 35.65 21.14 -28.15
C VAL A 101 37.04 20.70 -28.65
N GLU A 102 37.36 20.96 -29.92
CA GLU A 102 38.66 20.57 -30.50
C GLU A 102 39.82 21.33 -29.86
N TRP A 103 39.65 22.62 -29.62
CA TRP A 103 40.64 23.43 -28.89
C TRP A 103 40.89 22.88 -27.49
N LEU A 104 39.83 22.55 -26.74
CA LEU A 104 39.94 22.02 -25.39
C LEU A 104 40.59 20.64 -25.36
N ALA A 105 40.21 19.76 -26.29
CA ALA A 105 40.79 18.43 -26.46
C ALA A 105 42.30 18.48 -26.77
N GLY A 106 42.76 19.54 -27.43
CA GLY A 106 44.16 19.77 -27.80
C GLY A 106 45.06 20.34 -26.69
N LEU A 107 44.51 20.76 -25.54
CA LEU A 107 45.34 21.28 -24.45
C LEU A 107 46.24 20.18 -23.85
N SER A 108 47.48 20.54 -23.48
CA SER A 108 48.52 19.56 -23.09
C SER A 108 48.17 18.74 -21.84
N TYR A 109 47.29 19.25 -20.98
CA TYR A 109 46.80 18.61 -19.75
C TYR A 109 45.39 18.00 -19.91
N VAL A 110 44.83 17.98 -21.13
CA VAL A 110 43.57 17.29 -21.45
C VAL A 110 43.89 16.00 -22.20
N ASN A 111 43.19 14.89 -21.89
CA ASN A 111 43.46 13.56 -22.47
C ASN A 111 42.84 13.34 -23.87
N GLY A 112 42.21 14.36 -24.44
CA GLY A 112 41.52 14.32 -25.73
C GLY A 112 40.02 14.05 -25.64
N LYS A 113 39.50 13.65 -24.46
CA LYS A 113 38.07 13.40 -24.24
C LYS A 113 37.40 14.60 -23.57
N VAL A 114 36.31 15.08 -24.17
CA VAL A 114 35.52 16.22 -23.69
C VAL A 114 34.07 15.78 -23.50
N GLY A 115 33.50 16.11 -22.33
CA GLY A 115 32.06 16.13 -22.10
C GLY A 115 31.53 17.56 -22.10
N MET A 116 30.26 17.76 -22.44
CA MET A 116 29.61 19.08 -22.29
C MET A 116 28.42 19.02 -21.34
N PHE A 117 28.22 20.10 -20.57
CA PHE A 117 27.14 20.16 -19.56
C PHE A 117 26.57 21.59 -19.42
N GLY A 118 25.38 21.68 -18.83
CA GLY A 118 24.68 22.93 -18.60
C GLY A 118 23.18 22.84 -18.85
N GLY A 119 22.45 23.85 -18.38
CA GLY A 119 20.99 23.92 -18.51
C GLY A 119 20.51 25.03 -19.46
N SER A 120 19.27 24.92 -19.94
CA SER A 120 18.62 25.97 -20.74
C SER A 120 19.42 26.27 -22.03
N TYR A 121 19.82 27.52 -22.27
CA TYR A 121 20.71 27.88 -23.39
C TYR A 121 21.97 27.00 -23.45
N GLU A 122 22.54 26.68 -22.30
CA GLU A 122 23.78 25.90 -22.23
C GLU A 122 23.53 24.46 -22.70
N ALA A 123 22.35 23.88 -22.47
CA ALA A 123 21.95 22.59 -23.02
C ALA A 123 21.89 22.61 -24.56
N THR A 124 21.38 23.70 -25.14
CA THR A 124 21.40 23.91 -26.60
C THR A 124 22.82 23.92 -27.17
N THR A 125 23.78 24.55 -26.48
CA THR A 125 25.17 24.59 -26.97
C THR A 125 25.78 23.19 -27.11
N GLN A 126 25.34 22.25 -26.28
CA GLN A 126 25.79 20.85 -26.31
C GLN A 126 25.24 20.14 -27.55
N LEU A 127 23.92 20.18 -27.72
CA LEU A 127 23.22 19.49 -28.82
C LEU A 127 23.60 20.04 -30.19
N THR A 128 23.76 21.36 -30.30
CA THR A 128 24.18 22.00 -31.57
C THR A 128 25.63 21.70 -31.91
N ALA A 129 26.55 21.72 -30.94
CA ALA A 129 27.94 21.30 -31.15
C ALA A 129 28.03 19.81 -31.55
N ALA A 130 27.30 18.95 -30.84
CA ALA A 130 27.27 17.51 -31.12
C ALA A 130 26.79 17.19 -32.54
N SER A 131 25.89 18.02 -33.10
CA SER A 131 25.38 17.84 -34.47
C SER A 131 26.46 17.99 -35.57
N LEU A 132 27.61 18.57 -35.25
CA LEU A 132 28.77 18.67 -36.15
C LEU A 132 29.82 17.58 -35.92
N ARG A 133 29.61 16.69 -34.94
CA ARG A 133 30.49 15.55 -34.62
C ARG A 133 31.97 15.93 -34.40
N PRO A 134 32.26 16.86 -33.46
CA PRO A 134 33.65 17.09 -33.05
C PRO A 134 34.26 15.80 -32.51
N ALA A 135 35.49 15.50 -32.94
CA ALA A 135 36.20 14.27 -32.60
C ALA A 135 36.51 14.16 -31.10
N GLY A 136 36.69 15.29 -30.41
CA GLY A 136 36.94 15.32 -28.97
C GLY A 136 35.71 15.07 -28.09
N LEU A 137 34.47 15.18 -28.61
CA LEU A 137 33.25 15.07 -27.81
C LEU A 137 32.84 13.61 -27.60
N VAL A 138 32.62 13.24 -26.33
CA VAL A 138 32.32 11.84 -25.96
C VAL A 138 30.95 11.67 -25.32
N ALA A 139 30.46 12.65 -24.54
CA ALA A 139 29.14 12.58 -23.89
C ALA A 139 28.59 13.98 -23.58
N ILE A 140 27.27 14.12 -23.48
CA ILE A 140 26.60 15.38 -23.12
C ILE A 140 25.60 15.21 -21.98
N PHE A 141 25.34 16.29 -21.23
CA PHE A 141 24.38 16.35 -20.12
C PHE A 141 23.44 17.58 -20.32
N PRO A 142 22.53 17.55 -21.30
CA PRO A 142 21.57 18.63 -21.55
C PRO A 142 20.44 18.65 -20.52
N ALA A 143 20.34 19.72 -19.73
CA ALA A 143 19.20 19.96 -18.84
C ALA A 143 18.26 21.04 -19.38
N SER A 144 16.94 20.81 -19.38
CA SER A 144 15.93 21.79 -19.82
C SER A 144 16.22 22.35 -21.23
N SER A 145 16.28 21.48 -22.23
CA SER A 145 16.60 21.82 -23.63
C SER A 145 15.37 22.04 -24.49
N TYR A 146 15.51 22.80 -25.58
CA TYR A 146 14.51 22.82 -26.66
C TYR A 146 14.93 21.88 -27.80
N ALA A 147 13.96 21.36 -28.58
CA ALA A 147 14.22 20.64 -29.82
C ALA A 147 14.17 21.57 -31.06
N SER A 148 13.23 22.52 -31.05
CA SER A 148 13.11 23.60 -32.04
C SER A 148 13.15 24.96 -31.34
N ARG A 149 13.94 25.89 -31.86
CA ARG A 149 13.95 27.27 -31.34
C ARG A 149 12.65 28.01 -31.69
N TYR A 150 12.00 27.64 -32.79
CA TYR A 150 10.68 28.17 -33.11
C TYR A 150 9.71 27.84 -31.99
N ASP A 151 9.63 26.59 -31.54
CA ASP A 151 8.73 26.19 -30.44
C ASP A 151 9.11 26.84 -29.10
N MET A 152 10.37 27.19 -28.88
CA MET A 152 10.77 27.98 -27.69
C MET A 152 10.24 29.42 -27.75
N VAL A 153 10.06 29.99 -28.94
CA VAL A 153 9.72 31.40 -29.16
C VAL A 153 8.24 31.61 -29.50
N PHE A 154 7.65 30.69 -30.27
CA PHE A 154 6.31 30.72 -30.84
C PHE A 154 5.58 29.39 -30.53
N GLN A 155 5.26 29.13 -29.25
CA GLN A 155 4.52 27.92 -28.87
C GLN A 155 3.12 27.98 -29.47
N GLY A 156 2.75 26.98 -30.27
CA GLY A 156 1.50 26.98 -31.03
C GLY A 156 1.32 28.22 -31.91
N GLY A 157 2.40 28.87 -32.34
CA GLY A 157 2.36 30.11 -33.12
C GLY A 157 2.11 31.39 -32.33
N ALA A 158 1.96 31.31 -31.00
CA ALA A 158 1.85 32.46 -30.10
C ALA A 158 3.23 32.81 -29.51
N PHE A 159 3.60 34.09 -29.52
CA PHE A 159 4.92 34.55 -29.10
C PHE A 159 5.07 34.46 -27.58
N TYR A 160 6.12 33.80 -27.10
CA TYR A 160 6.47 33.63 -25.68
C TYR A 160 6.99 34.96 -25.09
N LEU A 161 6.08 35.93 -24.96
CA LEU A 161 6.35 37.35 -24.82
C LEU A 161 7.20 37.70 -23.60
N LEU A 162 6.76 37.30 -22.41
CA LEU A 162 7.37 37.77 -21.17
C LEU A 162 8.83 37.33 -21.05
N ASP A 163 9.11 36.04 -21.22
CA ASP A 163 10.49 35.52 -21.13
C ASP A 163 11.31 35.89 -22.36
N GLY A 164 10.71 35.89 -23.56
CA GLY A 164 11.37 36.35 -24.78
C GLY A 164 11.86 37.79 -24.66
N LEU A 165 11.01 38.70 -24.16
CA LEU A 165 11.37 40.10 -23.94
C LEU A 165 12.38 40.25 -22.79
N ARG A 166 12.11 39.65 -21.64
CA ARG A 166 12.98 39.71 -20.45
C ARG A 166 14.39 39.20 -20.74
N TRP A 167 14.51 38.05 -21.42
CA TRP A 167 15.79 37.45 -21.76
C TRP A 167 16.59 38.36 -22.70
N ASN A 168 15.97 38.87 -23.78
CA ASN A 168 16.66 39.76 -24.71
C ASN A 168 17.07 41.10 -24.08
N LEU A 169 16.27 41.66 -23.18
CA LEU A 169 16.65 42.85 -22.40
C LEU A 169 17.83 42.58 -21.45
N GLY A 170 17.88 41.39 -20.84
CA GLY A 170 19.04 40.95 -20.06
C GLY A 170 20.31 40.83 -20.90
N GLN A 171 20.20 40.28 -22.12
CA GLN A 171 21.32 40.21 -23.05
C GLN A 171 21.81 41.61 -23.48
N ALA A 172 20.87 42.51 -23.76
CA ALA A 172 21.15 43.91 -24.11
C ALA A 172 21.94 44.63 -23.01
N ALA A 173 21.73 44.31 -21.73
CA ALA A 173 22.43 44.95 -20.62
C ALA A 173 23.96 44.80 -20.69
N ASP A 174 24.48 43.62 -21.05
CA ASP A 174 25.92 43.41 -21.25
C ASP A 174 26.46 44.16 -22.48
N VAL A 175 25.74 44.06 -23.61
CA VAL A 175 26.16 44.73 -24.86
C VAL A 175 26.21 46.25 -24.65
N ARG A 176 25.16 46.79 -24.03
CA ARG A 176 25.05 48.20 -23.67
C ARG A 176 26.19 48.64 -22.74
N ARG A 177 26.50 47.86 -21.70
CA ARG A 177 27.62 48.15 -20.79
C ARG A 177 28.93 48.31 -21.57
N ARG A 178 29.25 47.35 -22.45
CA ARG A 178 30.48 47.37 -23.25
C ARG A 178 30.50 48.50 -24.28
N ARG A 179 29.35 48.87 -24.83
CA ARG A 179 29.23 49.98 -25.79
C ARG A 179 29.41 51.35 -25.13
N LEU A 180 28.81 51.55 -23.96
CA LEU A 180 28.84 52.82 -23.23
C LEU A 180 30.17 53.04 -22.50
N ASP A 181 30.80 51.96 -22.01
CA ASP A 181 32.08 52.00 -21.31
C ASP A 181 32.99 50.86 -21.80
N PRO A 182 33.76 51.08 -22.90
CA PRO A 182 34.65 50.07 -23.47
C PRO A 182 35.75 49.57 -22.53
N GLU A 183 36.12 50.36 -21.53
CA GLU A 183 37.14 50.02 -20.53
C GLU A 183 36.54 49.31 -19.30
N ALA A 184 35.21 49.18 -19.22
CA ALA A 184 34.55 48.50 -18.11
C ALA A 184 35.01 47.04 -17.99
N GLN A 185 35.13 46.57 -16.74
CA GLN A 185 35.40 45.16 -16.47
C GLN A 185 34.32 44.28 -17.12
N ARG A 186 34.74 43.46 -18.09
CA ARG A 186 33.87 42.53 -18.85
C ARG A 186 33.57 41.23 -18.08
N ASP A 187 34.39 40.87 -17.09
CA ASP A 187 34.24 39.67 -16.26
C ASP A 187 33.21 39.88 -15.13
N GLY A 188 32.06 39.22 -15.23
CA GLY A 188 30.99 39.23 -14.21
C GLY A 188 29.60 39.45 -14.81
N PRO A 189 28.58 38.72 -14.31
CA PRO A 189 27.22 38.77 -14.85
C PRO A 189 26.59 40.16 -14.64
N ILE A 190 25.73 40.56 -15.57
CA ILE A 190 24.87 41.74 -15.42
C ILE A 190 23.43 41.33 -15.69
N TRP A 191 22.55 41.67 -14.76
CA TRP A 191 21.12 41.33 -14.80
C TRP A 191 20.28 42.60 -14.80
N LEU A 192 19.03 42.49 -15.24
CA LEU A 192 18.04 43.55 -15.05
C LEU A 192 17.86 43.82 -13.56
N SER A 193 17.87 45.11 -13.18
CA SER A 193 17.58 45.55 -11.83
C SER A 193 16.15 45.15 -11.40
N PRO A 194 15.86 45.05 -10.09
CA PRO A 194 14.51 44.75 -9.62
C PRO A 194 13.43 45.72 -10.14
N GLU A 195 13.78 46.99 -10.36
CA GLU A 195 12.89 47.99 -10.96
C GLU A 195 12.63 47.75 -12.44
N GLU A 196 13.67 47.41 -13.22
CA GLU A 196 13.53 47.02 -14.62
C GLU A 196 12.68 45.74 -14.75
N GLN A 197 12.89 44.75 -13.87
CA GLN A 197 12.08 43.52 -13.87
C GLN A 197 10.60 43.78 -13.57
N ARG A 198 10.28 44.69 -12.65
CA ARG A 198 8.89 45.13 -12.42
C ARG A 198 8.34 45.86 -13.65
N THR A 199 9.12 46.77 -14.23
CA THR A 199 8.72 47.55 -15.42
C THR A 199 8.44 46.64 -16.62
N VAL A 200 9.20 45.57 -16.81
CA VAL A 200 8.92 44.53 -17.81
C VAL A 200 7.49 44.01 -17.62
N ARG A 201 7.18 43.50 -16.42
CA ARG A 201 5.89 42.86 -16.09
C ARG A 201 4.71 43.81 -16.14
N GLU A 202 4.85 45.02 -15.63
CA GLU A 202 3.74 45.95 -15.44
C GLU A 202 3.49 46.86 -16.65
N ARG A 203 4.49 47.05 -17.52
CA ARG A 203 4.43 48.07 -18.59
C ARG A 203 4.91 47.59 -19.95
N TRP A 204 6.12 47.03 -20.07
CA TRP A 204 6.68 46.75 -21.39
C TRP A 204 6.00 45.59 -22.09
N VAL A 205 5.55 44.55 -21.38
CA VAL A 205 4.74 43.48 -21.99
C VAL A 205 3.39 43.96 -22.55
N TRP A 206 2.86 45.10 -22.08
CA TRP A 206 1.62 45.67 -22.59
C TRP A 206 1.78 46.50 -23.87
N GLN A 207 3.02 46.80 -24.29
CA GLN A 207 3.29 47.68 -25.41
C GLN A 207 2.84 47.06 -26.75
N LEU A 208 2.12 47.85 -27.56
CA LEU A 208 1.82 47.56 -28.96
C LEU A 208 2.11 48.81 -29.83
N PRO A 209 2.53 48.63 -31.10
CA PRO A 209 2.94 47.37 -31.71
C PRO A 209 4.27 46.85 -31.12
N LEU A 210 4.43 45.53 -30.98
CA LEU A 210 5.65 44.93 -30.41
C LEU A 210 6.92 45.31 -31.19
N ALA A 211 6.82 45.47 -32.52
CA ALA A 211 7.93 45.89 -33.37
C ALA A 211 8.41 47.33 -33.09
N SER A 212 7.67 48.12 -32.31
CA SER A 212 8.03 49.48 -31.90
C SER A 212 8.75 49.56 -30.55
N MET A 213 9.11 48.42 -29.94
CA MET A 213 9.76 48.36 -28.63
C MET A 213 11.02 49.24 -28.56
N LYS A 214 11.09 50.11 -27.54
CA LYS A 214 12.25 51.00 -27.29
C LYS A 214 12.89 50.81 -25.92
N ALA A 215 12.42 49.82 -25.15
CA ALA A 215 12.94 49.52 -23.82
C ALA A 215 14.46 49.31 -23.87
N LEU A 216 15.20 50.04 -23.03
CA LEU A 216 16.65 49.92 -22.84
C LEU A 216 17.49 49.91 -24.14
N SER A 217 17.07 50.63 -25.19
CA SER A 217 17.76 50.61 -26.49
C SER A 217 17.91 49.20 -27.10
N ILE A 218 16.98 48.29 -26.81
CA ILE A 218 17.01 46.88 -27.25
C ILE A 218 17.24 46.71 -28.77
N ARG A 219 16.81 47.67 -29.60
CA ARG A 219 17.05 47.65 -31.05
C ARG A 219 18.52 47.79 -31.43
N GLU A 220 19.29 48.54 -30.65
CA GLU A 220 20.73 48.72 -30.86
C GLU A 220 21.51 47.59 -30.17
N ASP A 221 21.11 47.22 -28.95
CA ASP A 221 21.93 46.39 -28.07
C ASP A 221 21.56 44.89 -28.10
N ALA A 222 20.39 44.52 -28.61
CA ALA A 222 19.96 43.13 -28.82
C ALA A 222 19.00 43.01 -30.04
N PRO A 223 19.49 43.29 -31.27
CA PRO A 223 18.65 43.32 -32.48
C PRO A 223 17.91 42.01 -32.77
N GLY A 224 18.42 40.87 -32.28
CA GLY A 224 17.81 39.55 -32.45
C GLY A 224 16.36 39.43 -31.94
N TYR A 225 15.94 40.28 -31.00
CA TYR A 225 14.53 40.38 -30.61
C TYR A 225 13.63 40.75 -31.81
N PHE A 226 14.05 41.69 -32.65
CA PHE A 226 13.28 42.12 -33.82
C PHE A 226 13.38 41.12 -34.97
N ASP A 227 14.48 40.39 -35.08
CA ASP A 227 14.59 39.28 -36.04
C ASP A 227 13.52 38.22 -35.72
N MET A 228 13.37 37.84 -34.46
CA MET A 228 12.31 36.90 -34.04
C MET A 228 10.91 37.41 -34.39
N LEU A 229 10.63 38.71 -34.16
CA LEU A 229 9.32 39.30 -34.51
C LEU A 229 9.06 39.40 -36.02
N ALA A 230 10.12 39.49 -36.83
CA ALA A 230 10.01 39.55 -38.29
C ALA A 230 9.72 38.19 -38.92
N HIS A 231 9.91 37.09 -38.18
CA HIS A 231 9.72 35.71 -38.62
C HIS A 231 8.65 34.98 -37.78
N PRO A 232 7.37 35.39 -37.83
CA PRO A 232 6.31 34.77 -37.03
C PRO A 232 5.89 33.37 -37.50
N SER A 233 6.19 33.01 -38.75
CA SER A 233 5.99 31.66 -39.29
C SER A 233 7.29 30.86 -39.24
N TYR A 234 7.20 29.53 -39.24
CA TYR A 234 8.36 28.66 -39.40
C TYR A 234 8.89 28.75 -40.83
N ASP A 235 10.10 29.29 -41.00
CA ASP A 235 10.76 29.51 -42.29
C ASP A 235 12.27 29.22 -42.20
N ALA A 236 13.03 29.57 -43.24
CA ALA A 236 14.47 29.32 -43.31
C ALA A 236 15.28 29.98 -42.17
N PHE A 237 14.75 31.04 -41.52
CA PHE A 237 15.40 31.65 -40.36
C PHE A 237 15.38 30.71 -39.15
N TRP A 238 14.32 29.90 -38.99
CA TRP A 238 14.17 28.96 -37.88
C TRP A 238 14.85 27.63 -38.13
N GLU A 239 14.85 27.15 -39.38
CA GLU A 239 15.45 25.87 -39.76
C GLU A 239 16.93 25.74 -39.35
N ARG A 240 17.70 26.84 -39.34
CA ARG A 240 19.10 26.83 -38.90
C ARG A 240 19.29 26.52 -37.41
N PHE A 241 18.28 26.72 -36.58
CA PHE A 241 18.31 26.47 -35.13
C PHE A 241 17.60 25.18 -34.71
N ASP A 242 17.07 24.43 -35.68
CA ASP A 242 16.29 23.23 -35.42
C ASP A 242 17.19 22.02 -35.16
N ILE A 243 17.17 21.54 -33.92
CA ILE A 243 17.96 20.40 -33.46
C ILE A 243 17.27 19.10 -33.88
N SER A 244 15.94 19.09 -33.93
CA SER A 244 15.16 17.90 -34.28
C SER A 244 15.49 17.35 -35.67
N ARG A 245 15.75 18.25 -36.63
CA ARG A 245 16.22 17.90 -37.98
C ARG A 245 17.64 17.33 -38.04
N ARG A 246 18.37 17.36 -36.91
CA ARG A 246 19.79 16.99 -36.80
C ARG A 246 20.07 15.90 -35.78
N HIS A 247 19.04 15.33 -35.15
CA HIS A 247 19.23 14.20 -34.21
C HIS A 247 20.01 13.05 -34.84
N ASN A 248 19.82 12.81 -36.14
CA ASN A 248 20.56 11.80 -36.89
C ASN A 248 22.07 12.10 -37.09
N ARG A 249 22.58 13.25 -36.65
CA ARG A 249 24.00 13.61 -36.67
C ARG A 249 24.63 13.61 -35.28
N ILE A 250 23.83 13.46 -34.23
CA ILE A 250 24.31 13.37 -32.86
C ILE A 250 24.56 11.89 -32.59
N GLU A 251 25.82 11.54 -32.33
CA GLU A 251 26.27 10.15 -32.13
C GLU A 251 26.71 9.88 -30.69
N VAL A 252 26.82 10.94 -29.87
CA VAL A 252 27.26 10.84 -28.48
C VAL A 252 26.08 10.54 -27.54
N PRO A 253 26.29 9.77 -26.47
CA PRO A 253 25.32 9.55 -25.41
C PRO A 253 24.91 10.87 -24.75
N ALA A 254 23.62 10.99 -24.41
CA ALA A 254 23.07 12.20 -23.78
C ALA A 254 22.22 11.89 -22.54
N PHE A 255 22.44 12.68 -21.49
CA PHE A 255 21.64 12.65 -20.26
C PHE A 255 20.69 13.84 -20.23
N HIS A 256 19.41 13.58 -20.47
CA HIS A 256 18.33 14.56 -20.52
C HIS A 256 17.72 14.73 -19.13
N LEU A 257 17.76 15.95 -18.60
CA LEU A 257 17.20 16.27 -17.28
C LEU A 257 16.20 17.42 -17.40
N THR A 258 14.98 17.24 -16.94
CA THR A 258 13.96 18.30 -16.96
C THR A 258 12.95 18.11 -15.83
N GLY A 259 11.96 18.99 -15.71
CA GLY A 259 10.89 18.91 -14.72
C GLY A 259 9.51 19.03 -15.36
N TRP A 260 8.49 18.47 -14.70
CA TRP A 260 7.10 18.53 -15.18
C TRP A 260 6.58 19.96 -15.31
N TYR A 261 7.05 20.87 -14.47
CA TYR A 261 6.68 22.27 -14.48
C TYR A 261 7.67 23.16 -15.26
N ASP A 262 8.57 22.57 -16.06
CA ASP A 262 9.48 23.29 -16.94
C ASP A 262 8.77 23.67 -18.25
N SER A 263 8.87 24.94 -18.69
CA SER A 263 8.30 25.33 -19.97
C SER A 263 9.05 24.78 -21.20
N LEU A 264 10.27 24.27 -21.02
CA LEU A 264 11.05 23.55 -22.05
C LEU A 264 10.91 22.02 -21.96
N LEU A 265 10.02 21.48 -21.12
CA LEU A 265 9.76 20.04 -20.97
C LEU A 265 9.64 19.33 -22.33
N VAL A 266 8.70 19.76 -23.17
CA VAL A 266 8.39 19.14 -24.47
C VAL A 266 9.63 19.08 -25.37
N GLY A 267 10.43 20.14 -25.38
CA GLY A 267 11.66 20.18 -26.17
C GLY A 267 12.69 19.16 -25.70
N THR A 268 12.79 18.92 -24.40
CA THR A 268 13.69 17.91 -23.83
C THR A 268 13.21 16.50 -24.13
N LEU A 269 11.90 16.25 -24.00
CA LEU A 269 11.30 14.96 -24.34
C LEU A 269 11.51 14.61 -25.81
N ARG A 270 11.24 15.55 -26.73
CA ARG A 270 11.48 15.35 -28.17
C ARG A 270 12.96 15.14 -28.51
N ASN A 271 13.89 15.76 -27.77
CA ASN A 271 15.32 15.50 -27.95
C ASN A 271 15.70 14.10 -27.47
N PHE A 272 15.13 13.60 -26.37
CA PHE A 272 15.33 12.22 -25.95
C PHE A 272 14.77 11.24 -26.99
N GLU A 273 13.50 11.40 -27.38
CA GLU A 273 12.81 10.54 -28.35
C GLU A 273 13.57 10.44 -29.69
N GLY A 274 14.06 11.57 -30.22
CA GLY A 274 14.79 11.57 -31.47
C GLY A 274 16.21 10.99 -31.41
N LEU A 275 16.80 10.88 -30.22
CA LEU A 275 18.14 10.32 -29.99
C LEU A 275 18.12 8.88 -29.46
N GLU A 276 17.01 8.44 -28.85
CA GLU A 276 16.82 7.12 -28.23
C GLU A 276 17.26 5.94 -29.12
N PRO A 277 16.95 5.91 -30.44
CA PRO A 277 17.34 4.80 -31.32
C PRO A 277 18.85 4.57 -31.47
N ARG A 278 19.69 5.47 -30.95
CA ARG A 278 21.16 5.39 -31.02
C ARG A 278 21.79 4.73 -29.80
N GLY A 279 21.01 4.43 -28.76
CA GLY A 279 21.50 3.92 -27.49
C GLY A 279 22.22 4.98 -26.66
N GLY A 280 22.50 4.65 -25.39
CA GLY A 280 23.22 5.56 -24.48
C GLY A 280 22.45 6.83 -24.13
N GLN A 281 21.12 6.81 -24.19
CA GLN A 281 20.27 7.91 -23.76
C GLN A 281 19.73 7.66 -22.34
N ARG A 282 19.64 8.73 -21.55
CA ARG A 282 19.01 8.72 -20.22
C ARG A 282 18.06 9.90 -20.11
N LEU A 283 16.87 9.70 -19.53
CA LEU A 283 15.90 10.75 -19.26
C LEU A 283 15.49 10.72 -17.79
N ILE A 284 15.59 11.88 -17.13
CA ILE A 284 15.00 12.09 -15.80
C ILE A 284 14.04 13.27 -15.85
N VAL A 285 12.81 13.04 -15.39
CA VAL A 285 11.79 14.07 -15.23
C VAL A 285 11.25 14.06 -13.81
N GLY A 286 11.40 15.17 -13.09
CA GLY A 286 10.93 15.30 -11.70
C GLY A 286 9.93 16.43 -11.46
N PRO A 287 9.44 16.59 -10.22
CA PRO A 287 8.37 17.52 -9.88
C PRO A 287 8.95 18.92 -9.61
N TRP A 288 9.75 19.45 -10.54
CA TRP A 288 10.37 20.77 -10.43
C TRP A 288 10.14 21.61 -11.69
N THR A 289 10.57 22.87 -11.61
CA THR A 289 10.45 23.87 -12.68
C THR A 289 11.73 23.90 -13.52
N HIS A 290 12.19 25.08 -13.95
CA HIS A 290 13.35 25.24 -14.82
C HIS A 290 14.67 25.07 -14.07
N ALA A 291 15.47 24.07 -14.48
CA ALA A 291 16.88 23.75 -14.16
C ALA A 291 17.42 23.96 -12.71
N ARG A 292 18.20 22.95 -12.27
CA ARG A 292 18.99 22.80 -11.02
C ARG A 292 18.24 22.18 -9.83
N PRO A 293 17.65 20.97 -10.01
CA PRO A 293 17.16 20.23 -8.85
C PRO A 293 18.33 19.88 -7.92
N SER A 294 18.02 19.86 -6.62
CA SER A 294 18.90 19.42 -5.54
C SER A 294 18.14 18.43 -4.66
N LYS A 295 18.80 17.89 -3.63
CA LYS A 295 18.13 17.07 -2.62
C LYS A 295 17.02 17.81 -1.87
N ASP A 296 17.06 19.14 -1.88
CA ASP A 296 16.07 19.99 -1.21
C ASP A 296 14.93 20.41 -2.15
N SER A 297 14.96 19.98 -3.42
CA SER A 297 13.92 20.29 -4.41
C SER A 297 12.67 19.42 -4.22
N THR A 298 12.04 19.53 -3.05
CA THR A 298 10.87 18.74 -2.67
C THR A 298 9.56 19.52 -2.77
N HIS A 299 9.61 20.83 -2.97
CA HIS A 299 8.43 21.70 -3.05
C HIS A 299 8.44 22.53 -4.33
N ILE A 300 7.27 22.76 -4.92
CA ILE A 300 7.04 23.75 -6.00
C ILE A 300 5.72 24.47 -5.77
N GLY A 301 5.75 25.80 -5.83
CA GLY A 301 4.57 26.60 -5.58
C GLY A 301 4.06 26.38 -4.16
N ASP A 302 2.80 26.00 -4.06
CA ASP A 302 2.10 25.62 -2.82
C ASP A 302 2.10 24.10 -2.54
N VAL A 303 2.86 23.31 -3.31
CA VAL A 303 2.86 21.83 -3.23
C VAL A 303 4.17 21.30 -2.63
N ASP A 304 4.06 20.45 -1.60
CA ASP A 304 5.13 19.59 -1.09
C ASP A 304 4.99 18.17 -1.65
N PHE A 305 5.99 17.72 -2.40
CA PHE A 305 6.07 16.36 -2.95
C PHE A 305 6.78 15.38 -2.02
N GLY A 306 7.18 15.83 -0.82
CA GLY A 306 7.80 15.01 0.21
C GLY A 306 9.32 14.81 0.02
N PRO A 307 10.01 14.28 1.04
CA PRO A 307 11.48 14.19 1.05
C PRO A 307 12.07 13.31 -0.05
N ALA A 308 11.29 12.40 -0.62
CA ALA A 308 11.74 11.52 -1.70
C ALA A 308 11.84 12.22 -3.07
N ALA A 309 11.25 13.40 -3.25
CA ALA A 309 11.23 14.13 -4.52
C ALA A 309 12.58 14.76 -4.91
N GLY A 310 13.47 15.00 -3.95
CA GLY A 310 14.78 15.62 -4.19
C GLY A 310 15.70 14.77 -5.06
N LEU A 311 16.51 15.43 -5.91
CA LEU A 311 17.46 14.78 -6.83
C LEU A 311 18.85 15.41 -6.73
N ASP A 312 19.88 14.58 -6.59
CA ASP A 312 21.29 15.03 -6.62
C ASP A 312 21.82 15.07 -8.06
N ALA A 313 21.46 16.11 -8.81
CA ALA A 313 21.87 16.25 -10.21
C ALA A 313 23.39 16.38 -10.40
N GLU A 314 24.12 16.92 -9.41
CA GLU A 314 25.58 17.01 -9.48
C GLU A 314 26.22 15.62 -9.38
N ALA A 315 25.76 14.77 -8.45
CA ALA A 315 26.25 13.40 -8.33
C ALA A 315 25.99 12.59 -9.61
N LEU A 316 24.78 12.70 -10.18
CA LEU A 316 24.41 12.03 -11.44
C LEU A 316 25.29 12.49 -12.61
N MET A 317 25.55 13.78 -12.72
CA MET A 317 26.40 14.34 -13.75
C MET A 317 27.85 13.83 -13.61
N ILE A 318 28.38 13.75 -12.38
CA ILE A 318 29.71 13.18 -12.15
C ILE A 318 29.75 11.72 -12.58
N ALA A 319 28.80 10.89 -12.13
CA ALA A 319 28.72 9.48 -12.48
C ALA A 319 28.65 9.27 -14.00
N TRP A 320 27.79 10.04 -14.68
CA TRP A 320 27.66 10.04 -16.13
C TRP A 320 28.98 10.29 -16.86
N PHE A 321 29.70 11.35 -16.48
CA PHE A 321 30.96 11.67 -17.14
C PHE A 321 32.11 10.75 -16.76
N ARG A 322 32.14 10.18 -15.54
CA ARG A 322 33.13 9.15 -15.20
C ARG A 322 32.96 7.91 -16.05
N HIS A 323 31.72 7.45 -16.23
CA HIS A 323 31.41 6.31 -17.08
C HIS A 323 31.94 6.50 -18.50
N TRP A 324 31.62 7.62 -19.15
CA TRP A 324 31.96 7.84 -20.56
C TRP A 324 33.39 8.37 -20.80
N LEU A 325 33.91 9.25 -19.95
CA LEU A 325 35.21 9.89 -20.16
C LEU A 325 36.38 9.14 -19.52
N VAL A 326 36.14 8.46 -18.39
CA VAL A 326 37.17 7.74 -17.62
C VAL A 326 37.08 6.22 -17.84
N GLU A 327 36.00 5.71 -18.43
CA GLU A 327 35.73 4.28 -18.62
C GLU A 327 35.65 3.51 -17.28
N GLU A 328 35.15 4.17 -16.24
CA GLU A 328 34.87 3.51 -14.96
C GLU A 328 33.50 2.82 -15.00
N SER A 329 33.47 1.56 -14.56
CA SER A 329 32.24 0.79 -14.47
C SER A 329 31.47 1.18 -13.20
N GLU A 330 30.66 2.23 -13.29
CA GLU A 330 29.58 2.48 -12.34
C GLU A 330 28.23 2.02 -12.90
N ASP A 331 27.24 1.88 -12.01
CA ASP A 331 25.86 1.41 -12.22
C ASP A 331 25.07 2.15 -13.32
N VAL A 332 25.63 3.22 -13.92
CA VAL A 332 25.03 4.02 -15.00
C VAL A 332 24.60 3.18 -16.21
N ALA A 333 25.33 2.09 -16.51
CA ALA A 333 24.98 1.17 -17.61
C ALA A 333 23.81 0.23 -17.27
N THR A 334 23.58 -0.06 -15.98
CA THR A 334 22.50 -0.93 -15.49
C THR A 334 21.23 -0.17 -15.12
N ASP A 335 21.31 1.15 -14.94
CA ASP A 335 20.14 1.98 -14.67
C ASP A 335 19.14 1.97 -15.85
N PRO A 336 17.83 2.05 -15.58
CA PRO A 336 16.80 2.18 -16.61
C PRO A 336 16.97 3.46 -17.45
N PRO A 337 16.55 3.45 -18.74
CA PRO A 337 16.72 4.59 -19.64
C PRO A 337 15.87 5.79 -19.27
N VAL A 338 14.73 5.58 -18.61
CA VAL A 338 13.81 6.65 -18.22
C VAL A 338 13.49 6.52 -16.73
N ARG A 339 13.57 7.64 -16.00
CA ARG A 339 13.11 7.75 -14.61
C ARG A 339 12.19 8.96 -14.46
N LEU A 340 10.97 8.70 -14.02
CA LEU A 340 9.89 9.69 -13.89
C LEU A 340 9.48 9.83 -12.44
N PHE A 341 9.18 11.06 -12.00
CA PHE A 341 8.47 11.26 -10.76
C PHE A 341 6.96 11.30 -11.02
N VAL A 342 6.22 10.32 -10.52
CA VAL A 342 4.77 10.26 -10.67
C VAL A 342 4.13 11.11 -9.57
N MET A 343 3.60 12.27 -9.96
CA MET A 343 2.91 13.20 -9.05
C MET A 343 1.57 12.62 -8.58
N GLY A 344 1.02 13.13 -7.46
CA GLY A 344 -0.18 12.60 -6.82
C GLY A 344 0.11 11.40 -5.90
N GLU A 345 0.92 10.45 -6.36
CA GLU A 345 1.49 9.37 -5.51
C GLU A 345 2.87 9.72 -4.92
N ASN A 346 3.51 10.74 -5.49
CA ASN A 346 4.80 11.27 -5.05
C ASN A 346 5.92 10.23 -4.99
N ARG A 347 6.07 9.46 -6.08
CA ARG A 347 7.06 8.37 -6.18
C ARG A 347 7.87 8.43 -7.46
N TRP A 348 9.15 8.07 -7.36
CA TRP A 348 9.99 7.78 -8.52
C TRP A 348 9.60 6.42 -9.13
N ARG A 349 9.54 6.36 -10.46
CA ARG A 349 9.30 5.13 -11.22
C ARG A 349 10.26 5.07 -12.40
N ASP A 350 10.85 3.89 -12.56
CA ASP A 350 11.74 3.59 -13.68
C ASP A 350 10.95 2.98 -14.84
N GLU A 351 11.37 3.30 -16.06
CA GLU A 351 10.68 2.96 -17.30
C GLU A 351 11.69 2.62 -18.41
N GLU A 352 11.27 1.73 -19.31
CA GLU A 352 12.10 1.29 -20.44
C GLU A 352 12.03 2.24 -21.65
N SER A 353 10.99 3.06 -21.74
CA SER A 353 10.79 3.96 -22.88
C SER A 353 9.97 5.19 -22.51
N TRP A 354 10.07 6.21 -23.36
CA TRP A 354 9.18 7.37 -23.36
C TRP A 354 8.81 7.71 -24.81
N PRO A 355 7.52 7.97 -25.13
CA PRO A 355 6.34 7.82 -24.26
C PRO A 355 6.12 6.39 -23.79
N LEU A 356 5.28 6.20 -22.76
CA LEU A 356 5.01 4.86 -22.22
C LEU A 356 4.17 4.04 -23.21
N GLU A 357 4.71 2.92 -23.69
CA GLU A 357 3.99 2.03 -24.63
C GLU A 357 2.64 1.54 -24.12
N ARG A 358 2.51 1.41 -22.80
CA ARG A 358 1.28 0.94 -22.15
C ARG A 358 0.23 2.04 -21.96
N ALA A 359 0.55 3.31 -22.16
CA ALA A 359 -0.43 4.39 -22.01
C ALA A 359 -1.46 4.33 -23.16
N VAL A 360 -2.73 4.50 -22.83
CA VAL A 360 -3.85 4.47 -23.77
C VAL A 360 -4.39 5.89 -23.91
N GLU A 361 -4.49 6.37 -25.14
CA GLU A 361 -5.13 7.65 -25.44
C GLU A 361 -6.64 7.54 -25.19
N THR A 362 -7.13 8.18 -24.13
CA THR A 362 -8.54 8.16 -23.73
C THR A 362 -9.17 9.54 -23.95
N PRO A 363 -10.24 9.66 -24.76
CA PRO A 363 -10.95 10.92 -24.95
C PRO A 363 -11.88 11.21 -23.76
N PHE A 364 -11.76 12.42 -23.23
CA PHE A 364 -12.72 13.04 -22.31
C PHE A 364 -13.43 14.17 -23.04
N TYR A 365 -14.69 13.95 -23.40
CA TYR A 365 -15.53 14.87 -24.11
C TYR A 365 -16.01 16.01 -23.22
N LEU A 366 -15.98 17.21 -23.80
CA LEU A 366 -16.56 18.40 -23.20
C LEU A 366 -18.08 18.33 -23.43
N HIS A 367 -18.85 18.64 -22.40
CA HIS A 367 -20.32 18.70 -22.46
C HIS A 367 -20.82 20.05 -22.00
N ARG A 368 -22.06 20.36 -22.38
CA ARG A 368 -22.77 21.54 -21.89
C ARG A 368 -22.74 21.62 -20.37
N GLU A 369 -22.79 22.84 -19.84
CA GLU A 369 -22.81 23.12 -18.39
C GLU A 369 -21.51 22.73 -17.67
N GLY A 370 -20.39 22.60 -18.42
CA GLY A 370 -19.06 22.42 -17.84
C GLY A 370 -18.77 20.99 -17.36
N ALA A 371 -19.43 19.98 -17.93
CA ALA A 371 -19.12 18.58 -17.63
C ALA A 371 -18.00 18.04 -18.55
N LEU A 372 -17.17 17.16 -17.99
CA LEU A 372 -16.11 16.44 -18.70
C LEU A 372 -16.31 14.94 -18.45
N SER A 373 -16.39 14.11 -19.51
CA SER A 373 -16.66 12.67 -19.33
C SER A 373 -16.11 11.82 -20.49
N GLU A 374 -15.95 10.52 -20.30
CA GLU A 374 -15.58 9.59 -21.39
C GLU A 374 -16.73 9.33 -22.37
N ASP A 375 -17.96 9.70 -22.02
CA ASP A 375 -19.14 9.50 -22.87
C ASP A 375 -19.16 10.52 -24.00
N ALA A 376 -19.31 10.05 -25.24
CA ALA A 376 -19.43 10.96 -26.39
C ALA A 376 -20.74 11.78 -26.30
N PRO A 377 -20.72 13.07 -26.68
CA PRO A 377 -21.90 13.92 -26.57
C PRO A 377 -22.96 13.58 -27.62
N GLY A 378 -24.21 13.88 -27.28
CA GLY A 378 -25.36 13.80 -28.19
C GLY A 378 -25.55 15.08 -29.00
N GLU A 379 -26.82 15.48 -29.20
CA GLU A 379 -27.13 16.81 -29.72
C GLU A 379 -27.17 17.82 -28.58
N GLU A 380 -26.10 18.61 -28.44
CA GLU A 380 -25.93 19.60 -27.39
C GLU A 380 -25.72 21.00 -27.98
N ALA A 381 -26.21 22.03 -27.28
CA ALA A 381 -26.00 23.42 -27.69
C ALA A 381 -24.58 23.89 -27.29
N PRO A 382 -23.87 24.64 -28.16
CA PRO A 382 -22.48 25.02 -27.89
C PRO A 382 -22.35 26.05 -26.76
N ASP A 383 -21.22 26.00 -26.06
CA ASP A 383 -20.80 27.02 -25.09
C ASP A 383 -20.15 28.23 -25.78
N ARG A 384 -20.17 29.39 -25.12
CA ARG A 384 -19.61 30.64 -25.66
C ARG A 384 -18.93 31.48 -24.59
N PHE A 385 -17.90 32.22 -24.99
CA PHE A 385 -17.25 33.21 -24.14
C PHE A 385 -16.76 34.41 -24.95
N HIS A 386 -16.66 35.57 -24.28
CA HIS A 386 -16.24 36.83 -24.88
C HIS A 386 -14.78 37.14 -24.56
N TYR A 387 -13.91 37.19 -25.57
CA TYR A 387 -12.51 37.52 -25.38
C TYR A 387 -12.22 38.99 -25.79
N ASP A 388 -11.77 39.81 -24.83
CA ASP A 388 -11.25 41.16 -25.09
C ASP A 388 -9.72 41.20 -24.91
N PRO A 389 -8.93 41.42 -25.99
CA PRO A 389 -7.47 41.57 -25.88
C PRO A 389 -7.01 42.71 -24.97
N SER A 390 -7.88 43.66 -24.63
CA SER A 390 -7.59 44.76 -23.70
C SER A 390 -7.58 44.31 -22.24
N ASP A 391 -8.27 43.21 -21.92
CA ASP A 391 -8.35 42.55 -20.61
C ASP A 391 -8.09 41.03 -20.76
N PRO A 392 -6.87 40.62 -21.15
CA PRO A 392 -6.57 39.22 -21.39
C PRO A 392 -6.50 38.43 -20.06
N VAL A 393 -6.88 37.15 -20.12
CA VAL A 393 -6.74 36.19 -19.02
C VAL A 393 -5.28 36.11 -18.56
N PRO A 394 -5.01 36.30 -17.26
CA PRO A 394 -3.65 36.34 -16.75
C PRO A 394 -3.01 34.95 -16.65
N THR A 395 -1.69 34.91 -16.68
CA THR A 395 -0.91 33.74 -16.27
C THR A 395 -0.93 33.61 -14.73
N PRO A 396 -1.33 32.44 -14.15
CA PRO A 396 -1.52 32.29 -12.70
C PRO A 396 -0.28 32.51 -11.85
N SER A 397 0.90 32.09 -12.32
CA SER A 397 2.13 32.09 -11.54
C SER A 397 3.09 33.24 -11.90
N HIS A 398 4.06 33.47 -11.01
CA HIS A 398 5.12 34.46 -11.20
C HIS A 398 5.97 34.12 -12.45
N ALA A 399 5.62 34.73 -13.58
CA ALA A 399 6.47 35.11 -14.71
C ALA A 399 7.89 34.47 -14.79
N GLY A 400 8.07 33.50 -15.69
CA GLY A 400 9.36 32.83 -15.96
C GLY A 400 9.19 31.58 -16.84
N TYR A 401 10.29 30.87 -17.12
CA TYR A 401 10.29 29.48 -17.65
C TYR A 401 9.70 28.44 -16.66
N SER A 402 8.72 28.84 -15.85
CA SER A 402 8.12 28.05 -14.77
C SER A 402 6.62 27.93 -14.97
N ARG A 403 6.10 26.72 -14.77
CA ARG A 403 4.68 26.41 -14.67
C ARG A 403 4.26 26.03 -13.24
N ALA A 404 4.98 26.52 -12.23
CA ALA A 404 4.67 26.23 -10.84
C ALA A 404 3.18 26.42 -10.53
N PRO A 405 2.51 25.47 -9.86
CA PRO A 405 1.12 25.61 -9.46
C PRO A 405 0.95 26.74 -8.44
N ASP A 406 -0.21 27.39 -8.51
CA ASP A 406 -0.66 28.42 -7.57
C ASP A 406 -2.19 28.28 -7.46
N GLY A 407 -2.66 27.52 -6.48
CA GLY A 407 -4.08 27.16 -6.40
C GLY A 407 -5.02 28.34 -6.17
N ASP A 408 -4.54 29.40 -5.51
CA ASP A 408 -5.33 30.62 -5.30
C ASP A 408 -5.49 31.41 -6.60
N ALA A 409 -4.38 31.71 -7.27
CA ALA A 409 -4.41 32.45 -8.54
C ALA A 409 -5.20 31.70 -9.63
N THR A 410 -5.09 30.37 -9.66
CA THR A 410 -5.88 29.53 -10.56
C THR A 410 -7.39 29.67 -10.29
N ARG A 411 -7.82 29.59 -9.02
CA ARG A 411 -9.25 29.76 -8.69
C ARG A 411 -9.79 31.12 -9.06
N ASP A 412 -9.01 32.19 -8.87
CA ASP A 412 -9.41 33.54 -9.26
C ASP A 412 -9.66 33.64 -10.78
N ILE A 413 -8.79 33.01 -11.59
CA ILE A 413 -8.94 32.96 -13.06
C ILE A 413 -10.20 32.22 -13.47
N GLN A 414 -10.54 31.12 -12.80
CA GLN A 414 -11.73 30.31 -13.10
C GLN A 414 -13.05 31.06 -12.88
N THR A 415 -13.03 32.20 -12.18
CA THR A 415 -14.23 33.03 -11.98
C THR A 415 -14.51 34.01 -13.12
N ARG A 416 -13.59 34.13 -14.10
CA ARG A 416 -13.75 35.07 -15.21
C ARG A 416 -14.74 34.53 -16.25
N ASP A 417 -15.55 35.43 -16.81
CA ASP A 417 -16.55 35.10 -17.84
C ASP A 417 -15.92 34.68 -19.19
N ASP A 418 -14.62 34.91 -19.37
CA ASP A 418 -13.83 34.54 -20.56
C ASP A 418 -13.00 33.26 -20.39
N VAL A 419 -13.34 32.43 -19.38
CA VAL A 419 -12.75 31.12 -19.12
C VAL A 419 -13.87 30.07 -18.96
N LEU A 420 -13.90 29.09 -19.86
CA LEU A 420 -14.78 27.93 -19.73
C LEU A 420 -14.10 26.84 -18.92
N VAL A 421 -14.82 26.24 -17.97
CA VAL A 421 -14.31 25.20 -17.06
C VAL A 421 -15.12 23.92 -17.24
N TYR A 422 -14.44 22.82 -17.59
CA TYR A 422 -15.03 21.50 -17.76
C TYR A 422 -14.47 20.53 -16.71
N THR A 423 -15.33 19.83 -15.97
CA THR A 423 -14.90 19.03 -14.81
C THR A 423 -15.57 17.65 -14.79
N THR A 424 -14.81 16.60 -14.43
CA THR A 424 -15.38 15.26 -14.20
C THR A 424 -16.19 15.21 -12.90
N PRO A 425 -17.07 14.22 -12.71
CA PRO A 425 -17.47 13.77 -11.37
C PRO A 425 -16.23 13.43 -10.50
N PRO A 426 -16.36 13.38 -9.16
CA PRO A 426 -15.31 12.82 -8.33
C PRO A 426 -14.98 11.41 -8.82
N LEU A 427 -13.70 11.12 -9.00
CA LEU A 427 -13.26 9.81 -9.45
C LEU A 427 -13.52 8.77 -8.36
N ASP A 428 -14.05 7.61 -8.75
CA ASP A 428 -14.28 6.46 -7.87
C ASP A 428 -13.00 5.64 -7.62
N ARG A 429 -12.03 5.77 -8.53
CA ARG A 429 -10.73 5.09 -8.50
C ARG A 429 -9.59 6.02 -8.90
N ALA A 430 -8.37 5.61 -8.60
CA ALA A 430 -7.18 6.33 -9.03
C ALA A 430 -7.00 6.22 -10.57
N ILE A 431 -6.78 7.34 -11.24
CA ILE A 431 -6.46 7.39 -12.68
C ILE A 431 -5.06 7.99 -12.83
N GLU A 432 -4.17 7.25 -13.48
CA GLU A 432 -2.84 7.77 -13.82
C GLU A 432 -2.84 8.32 -15.24
N VAL A 433 -2.42 9.57 -15.39
CA VAL A 433 -2.16 10.23 -16.67
C VAL A 433 -0.66 10.48 -16.78
N THR A 434 0.00 9.73 -17.66
CA THR A 434 1.44 9.88 -17.91
C THR A 434 1.72 9.87 -19.41
N GLY A 435 2.11 11.03 -19.96
CA GLY A 435 2.38 11.20 -21.39
C GLY A 435 2.05 12.60 -21.91
N TYR A 436 1.96 12.74 -23.23
CA TYR A 436 1.51 13.96 -23.91
C TYR A 436 0.00 14.15 -23.80
N VAL A 437 -0.42 15.38 -23.56
CA VAL A 437 -1.84 15.77 -23.42
C VAL A 437 -2.23 16.65 -24.59
N GLU A 438 -3.36 16.36 -25.23
CA GLU A 438 -3.86 17.09 -26.39
C GLU A 438 -5.31 17.52 -26.18
N LEU A 439 -5.66 18.73 -26.59
CA LEU A 439 -7.05 19.20 -26.65
C LEU A 439 -7.48 19.30 -28.13
N ILE A 440 -8.51 18.55 -28.50
CA ILE A 440 -9.17 18.66 -29.79
C ILE A 440 -10.42 19.50 -29.61
N LEU A 441 -10.43 20.70 -30.19
CA LEU A 441 -11.46 21.71 -29.97
C LEU A 441 -12.16 22.04 -31.29
N TRP A 442 -13.45 21.73 -31.38
CA TRP A 442 -14.31 22.25 -32.43
C TRP A 442 -14.79 23.64 -32.04
N THR A 443 -14.42 24.67 -32.79
CA THR A 443 -14.70 26.06 -32.43
C THR A 443 -15.01 26.97 -33.61
N ALA A 444 -15.73 28.06 -33.37
CA ALA A 444 -15.89 29.17 -34.30
C ALA A 444 -15.60 30.49 -33.58
N SER A 445 -15.03 31.45 -34.31
CA SER A 445 -14.74 32.80 -33.80
C SER A 445 -15.46 33.86 -34.62
N SER A 446 -15.91 34.96 -34.00
CA SER A 446 -16.32 36.17 -34.74
C SER A 446 -15.15 36.95 -35.34
N ALA A 447 -13.91 36.61 -34.95
CA ALA A 447 -12.69 37.22 -35.44
C ALA A 447 -12.08 36.46 -36.62
N ARG A 448 -11.16 37.13 -37.32
CA ARG A 448 -10.40 36.53 -38.45
C ARG A 448 -9.16 35.77 -37.99
N ASP A 449 -8.77 35.96 -36.73
CA ASP A 449 -7.74 35.22 -36.02
C ASP A 449 -7.99 35.40 -34.53
N THR A 450 -7.56 34.43 -33.71
CA THR A 450 -7.61 34.48 -32.25
C THR A 450 -6.70 33.36 -31.73
N ASP A 451 -6.45 33.33 -30.43
CA ASP A 451 -5.76 32.21 -29.79
C ASP A 451 -6.78 31.34 -29.02
N PHE A 452 -6.43 30.08 -28.79
CA PHE A 452 -7.14 29.17 -27.89
C PHE A 452 -6.13 28.50 -26.96
N THR A 453 -6.42 28.47 -25.67
CA THR A 453 -5.60 27.88 -24.63
C THR A 453 -6.33 26.73 -23.95
N GLY A 454 -5.58 25.70 -23.56
CA GLY A 454 -6.06 24.64 -22.67
C GLY A 454 -5.19 24.54 -21.43
N ARG A 455 -5.77 24.25 -20.27
CA ARG A 455 -5.03 23.93 -19.05
C ARG A 455 -5.69 22.77 -18.31
N VAL A 456 -4.91 21.75 -17.96
CA VAL A 456 -5.39 20.59 -17.21
C VAL A 456 -5.03 20.74 -15.74
N LEU A 457 -6.00 20.45 -14.87
CA LEU A 457 -5.89 20.61 -13.44
C LEU A 457 -6.35 19.37 -12.68
N ASP A 458 -5.69 19.13 -11.55
CA ASP A 458 -6.11 18.18 -10.51
C ASP A 458 -6.82 18.94 -9.39
N VAL A 459 -8.10 18.62 -9.16
CA VAL A 459 -8.93 19.24 -8.11
C VAL A 459 -9.15 18.24 -6.99
N SER A 460 -8.58 18.50 -5.81
CA SER A 460 -8.75 17.65 -4.64
C SER A 460 -10.13 17.79 -3.97
N PRO A 461 -10.55 16.85 -3.12
CA PRO A 461 -11.86 16.88 -2.44
C PRO A 461 -12.13 18.14 -1.60
N ASP A 462 -11.07 18.81 -1.15
CA ASP A 462 -11.13 20.07 -0.40
C ASP A 462 -11.32 21.32 -1.30
N GLY A 463 -11.34 21.14 -2.63
CA GLY A 463 -11.46 22.21 -3.61
C GLY A 463 -10.14 22.90 -3.98
N THR A 464 -8.99 22.37 -3.58
CA THR A 464 -7.69 22.84 -4.08
C THR A 464 -7.52 22.45 -5.55
N SER A 465 -7.31 23.43 -6.42
CA SER A 465 -7.16 23.25 -7.87
C SER A 465 -5.71 23.47 -8.28
N ARG A 466 -5.04 22.45 -8.83
CA ARG A 466 -3.62 22.49 -9.17
C ARG A 466 -3.41 22.29 -10.66
N ALA A 467 -2.84 23.29 -11.33
CA ALA A 467 -2.46 23.18 -12.73
C ALA A 467 -1.35 22.13 -12.90
N LEU A 468 -1.51 21.24 -13.88
CA LEU A 468 -0.55 20.20 -14.22
C LEU A 468 0.19 20.53 -15.52
N SER A 469 -0.56 20.90 -16.56
CA SER A 469 0.00 21.21 -17.88
C SER A 469 -0.89 22.21 -18.61
N ASP A 470 -0.31 22.96 -19.55
CA ASP A 470 -1.03 23.94 -20.36
C ASP A 470 -0.40 24.14 -21.74
N GLY A 471 -1.21 24.67 -22.66
CA GLY A 471 -0.84 24.95 -24.04
C GLY A 471 -1.69 26.04 -24.68
N ILE A 472 -1.24 26.48 -25.85
CA ILE A 472 -1.88 27.52 -26.66
C ILE A 472 -1.75 27.16 -28.13
N LEU A 473 -2.74 27.52 -28.94
CA LEU A 473 -2.68 27.52 -30.40
C LEU A 473 -3.24 28.84 -30.92
N ARG A 474 -2.45 29.51 -31.76
CA ARG A 474 -2.91 30.64 -32.56
C ARG A 474 -3.62 30.12 -33.81
N ALA A 475 -4.89 30.46 -33.97
CA ALA A 475 -5.80 29.79 -34.91
C ALA A 475 -5.35 29.87 -36.38
N ARG A 476 -4.61 30.91 -36.78
CA ARG A 476 -4.04 30.98 -38.14
C ARG A 476 -3.01 29.89 -38.45
N TYR A 477 -2.48 29.19 -37.44
CA TYR A 477 -1.48 28.12 -37.58
C TYR A 477 -2.06 26.72 -37.33
N ARG A 478 -3.39 26.56 -37.39
CA ARG A 478 -4.09 25.28 -37.16
C ARG A 478 -3.67 24.14 -38.11
N ASN A 479 -3.16 24.48 -39.30
CA ASN A 479 -2.80 23.52 -40.35
C ASN A 479 -1.27 23.44 -40.58
N GLY A 480 -0.47 23.99 -39.67
CA GLY A 480 0.99 24.10 -39.81
C GLY A 480 1.50 25.49 -39.44
N PHE A 481 2.82 25.60 -39.23
CA PHE A 481 3.46 26.84 -38.80
C PHE A 481 4.10 27.63 -39.95
N GLU A 482 4.19 27.03 -41.13
CA GLU A 482 4.86 27.59 -42.31
C GLU A 482 4.04 28.70 -42.97
N GLU A 483 2.74 28.45 -43.20
CA GLU A 483 1.85 29.40 -43.88
C GLU A 483 0.64 29.73 -42.99
N PRO A 484 0.38 31.03 -42.69
CA PRO A 484 -0.77 31.42 -41.89
C PRO A 484 -2.06 31.38 -42.72
N GLU A 485 -3.09 30.74 -42.19
CA GLU A 485 -4.42 30.64 -42.80
C GLU A 485 -5.47 31.31 -41.90
N LEU A 486 -6.04 32.44 -42.31
CA LEU A 486 -7.02 33.15 -41.46
C LEU A 486 -8.33 32.36 -41.28
N LEU A 487 -9.05 32.64 -40.20
CA LEU A 487 -10.39 32.12 -39.96
C LEU A 487 -11.43 32.87 -40.81
N THR A 488 -12.47 32.16 -41.22
CA THR A 488 -13.72 32.76 -41.67
C THR A 488 -14.61 33.01 -40.46
N SER A 489 -15.05 34.25 -40.27
CA SER A 489 -15.91 34.61 -39.13
C SER A 489 -17.16 33.73 -39.06
N GLY A 490 -17.36 33.07 -37.93
CA GLY A 490 -18.51 32.21 -37.63
C GLY A 490 -18.45 30.79 -38.22
N GLU A 491 -17.42 30.45 -39.00
CA GLU A 491 -17.25 29.11 -39.56
C GLU A 491 -16.59 28.17 -38.53
N PRO A 492 -17.18 27.00 -38.22
CA PRO A 492 -16.56 26.02 -37.33
C PRO A 492 -15.30 25.39 -37.92
N VAL A 493 -14.26 25.26 -37.11
CA VAL A 493 -12.99 24.59 -37.42
C VAL A 493 -12.60 23.64 -36.30
N GLU A 494 -11.88 22.57 -36.63
CA GLU A 494 -11.21 21.71 -35.64
C GLU A 494 -9.80 22.25 -35.36
N LEU A 495 -9.48 22.43 -34.08
CA LEU A 495 -8.16 22.82 -33.60
C LEU A 495 -7.56 21.68 -32.78
N ARG A 496 -6.27 21.40 -32.98
CA ARG A 496 -5.50 20.45 -32.17
C ARG A 496 -4.45 21.22 -31.38
N ILE A 497 -4.63 21.28 -30.07
CA ILE A 497 -3.82 22.10 -29.16
C ILE A 497 -2.98 21.17 -28.30
N GLU A 498 -1.66 21.23 -28.46
CA GLU A 498 -0.71 20.50 -27.61
C GLU A 498 -0.63 21.17 -26.24
N LEU A 499 -0.95 20.43 -25.17
CA LEU A 499 -0.95 20.93 -23.78
C LEU A 499 0.29 20.49 -22.99
N GLY A 500 1.34 20.06 -23.70
CA GLY A 500 2.57 19.53 -23.13
C GLY A 500 2.44 18.09 -22.65
N ALA A 501 3.19 17.73 -21.61
CA ALA A 501 3.20 16.41 -21.01
C ALA A 501 3.12 16.50 -19.48
N THR A 502 2.64 15.45 -18.84
CA THR A 502 2.60 15.33 -17.38
C THR A 502 2.74 13.87 -16.95
N SER A 503 2.98 13.65 -15.65
CA SER A 503 2.84 12.36 -14.97
C SER A 503 2.17 12.60 -13.62
N ASN A 504 0.85 12.38 -13.55
CA ASN A 504 0.04 12.60 -12.34
C ASN A 504 -0.95 11.45 -12.13
N VAL A 505 -1.13 11.06 -10.87
CA VAL A 505 -2.22 10.18 -10.44
C VAL A 505 -3.29 11.02 -9.79
N PHE A 506 -4.44 11.12 -10.44
CA PHE A 506 -5.65 11.66 -9.84
C PHE A 506 -6.19 10.63 -8.85
N LEU A 507 -6.15 10.96 -7.55
CA LEU A 507 -6.55 10.04 -6.48
C LEU A 507 -8.08 9.86 -6.41
N PRO A 508 -8.61 8.80 -5.78
CA PRO A 508 -10.05 8.69 -5.54
C PRO A 508 -10.60 9.93 -4.83
N GLY A 509 -11.77 10.41 -5.29
CA GLY A 509 -12.40 11.64 -4.83
C GLY A 509 -11.90 12.91 -5.51
N HIS A 510 -10.74 12.90 -6.17
CA HIS A 510 -10.27 14.02 -6.99
C HIS A 510 -11.11 14.18 -8.26
N ARG A 511 -10.93 15.28 -8.98
CA ARG A 511 -11.55 15.54 -10.29
C ARG A 511 -10.48 15.95 -11.30
N ILE A 512 -10.69 15.53 -12.54
CA ILE A 512 -9.94 16.06 -13.68
C ILE A 512 -10.69 17.29 -14.17
N GLN A 513 -9.98 18.40 -14.34
CA GLN A 513 -10.57 19.66 -14.81
C GLN A 513 -9.78 20.23 -16.00
N LEU A 514 -10.50 20.84 -16.94
CA LEU A 514 -9.97 21.53 -18.11
C LEU A 514 -10.47 22.98 -18.12
N GLU A 515 -9.55 23.93 -18.26
CA GLU A 515 -9.85 25.32 -18.57
C GLU A 515 -9.64 25.59 -20.07
N VAL A 516 -10.56 26.32 -20.69
CA VAL A 516 -10.46 26.81 -22.08
C VAL A 516 -10.64 28.33 -22.11
N SER A 517 -9.73 29.03 -22.78
CA SER A 517 -9.80 30.49 -22.97
C SER A 517 -9.08 30.90 -24.26
N SER A 518 -8.98 32.20 -24.53
CA SER A 518 -8.27 32.77 -25.69
C SER A 518 -7.01 33.55 -25.31
N SER A 519 -6.53 33.43 -24.06
CA SER A 519 -5.26 34.05 -23.66
C SER A 519 -4.65 33.41 -22.41
N ASN A 520 -3.33 33.58 -22.27
CA ASN A 520 -2.55 33.25 -21.08
C ASN A 520 -1.40 34.27 -21.01
N PHE A 521 -1.76 35.51 -20.67
CA PHE A 521 -0.91 36.70 -20.77
C PHE A 521 -0.30 37.05 -19.40
N PRO A 522 0.96 37.49 -19.28
CA PRO A 522 1.88 37.85 -20.36
C PRO A 522 2.82 36.72 -20.79
N ARG A 523 2.61 35.46 -20.37
CA ARG A 523 3.45 34.35 -20.85
C ARG A 523 3.49 34.34 -22.38
N TYR A 524 2.32 34.38 -23.01
CA TYR A 524 2.18 34.62 -24.44
C TYR A 524 1.77 36.06 -24.72
N ASP A 525 2.05 36.53 -25.94
CA ASP A 525 1.46 37.77 -26.44
C ASP A 525 -0.06 37.61 -26.58
N ARG A 526 -0.80 38.70 -26.36
CA ARG A 526 -2.24 38.74 -26.59
C ARG A 526 -2.54 38.85 -28.08
N ASN A 527 -3.42 38.00 -28.61
CA ASN A 527 -3.87 38.12 -30.00
C ASN A 527 -4.73 39.38 -30.18
N PRO A 528 -4.44 40.26 -31.15
CA PRO A 528 -5.28 41.44 -31.43
C PRO A 528 -6.65 41.14 -32.05
N ASN A 529 -6.89 39.90 -32.48
CA ASN A 529 -8.06 39.39 -33.20
C ASN A 529 -8.33 39.98 -34.59
N THR A 530 -7.45 40.83 -35.10
CA THR A 530 -7.65 41.54 -36.39
C THR A 530 -7.28 40.72 -37.62
N GLY A 531 -6.49 39.65 -37.47
CA GLY A 531 -5.88 38.93 -38.59
C GLY A 531 -4.77 39.73 -39.30
N GLY A 532 -4.31 40.84 -38.72
CA GLY A 532 -3.25 41.68 -39.27
C GLY A 532 -1.86 41.05 -39.21
N VAL A 533 -0.86 41.80 -39.67
CA VAL A 533 0.55 41.40 -39.62
C VAL A 533 1.04 41.42 -38.18
N PHE A 534 1.61 40.30 -37.72
CA PHE A 534 2.11 40.13 -36.36
C PHE A 534 3.09 41.27 -35.98
N ALA A 535 3.03 41.69 -34.71
CA ALA A 535 3.87 42.74 -34.12
C ALA A 535 3.79 44.17 -34.71
N GLN A 536 3.02 44.41 -35.78
CA GLN A 536 3.01 45.71 -36.50
C GLN A 536 1.83 46.64 -36.19
N SER A 537 0.71 46.12 -35.67
CA SER A 537 -0.46 46.93 -35.31
C SER A 537 -0.66 47.04 -33.80
N ALA A 538 -1.37 48.10 -33.39
CA ALA A 538 -1.89 48.29 -32.03
C ALA A 538 -3.43 48.22 -31.97
N GLU A 539 -4.09 47.96 -33.11
CA GLU A 539 -5.54 47.80 -33.18
C GLU A 539 -5.94 46.49 -32.50
N LEU A 540 -6.94 46.56 -31.61
CA LEU A 540 -7.50 45.44 -30.87
C LEU A 540 -9.00 45.33 -31.17
N THR A 541 -9.49 44.11 -31.30
CA THR A 541 -10.92 43.83 -31.50
C THR A 541 -11.36 42.71 -30.55
N ALA A 542 -12.44 42.91 -29.82
CA ALA A 542 -13.01 41.83 -29.01
C ALA A 542 -13.70 40.78 -29.90
N ALA A 543 -13.70 39.51 -29.47
CA ALA A 543 -14.20 38.39 -30.26
C ALA A 543 -15.06 37.44 -29.44
N GLU A 544 -16.16 36.99 -30.04
CA GLU A 544 -16.99 35.92 -29.51
C GLU A 544 -16.44 34.57 -29.95
N GLN A 545 -16.21 33.69 -28.99
CA GLN A 545 -15.77 32.32 -29.23
C GLN A 545 -16.92 31.36 -28.97
N THR A 546 -17.06 30.34 -29.81
CA THR A 546 -18.07 29.29 -29.68
C THR A 546 -17.37 27.93 -29.63
N ILE A 547 -17.66 27.10 -28.63
CA ILE A 547 -17.13 25.74 -28.48
C ILE A 547 -18.24 24.74 -28.78
N PHE A 548 -18.04 23.87 -29.76
CA PHE A 548 -19.00 22.85 -30.14
C PHE A 548 -18.71 21.53 -29.43
N HIS A 549 -19.77 20.82 -29.06
CA HIS A 549 -19.75 19.49 -28.46
C HIS A 549 -21.00 18.72 -28.87
N ASP A 550 -21.40 18.82 -30.14
CA ASP A 550 -22.44 17.97 -30.71
C ASP A 550 -21.85 16.67 -31.28
N SER A 551 -22.73 15.73 -31.63
CA SER A 551 -22.38 14.40 -32.12
C SER A 551 -21.43 14.39 -33.33
N THR A 552 -21.39 15.47 -34.12
CA THR A 552 -20.51 15.61 -35.29
C THR A 552 -19.28 16.47 -35.04
N ARG A 553 -19.29 17.28 -33.98
CA ARG A 553 -18.26 18.26 -33.60
C ARG A 553 -17.96 18.12 -32.11
N ALA A 554 -17.46 16.96 -31.73
CA ALA A 554 -17.23 16.59 -30.34
C ALA A 554 -15.83 17.08 -29.88
N SER A 555 -15.79 18.25 -29.23
CA SER A 555 -14.58 18.71 -28.53
C SER A 555 -14.22 17.76 -27.39
N ARG A 556 -12.93 17.47 -27.23
CA ARG A 556 -12.43 16.46 -26.29
C ARG A 556 -10.98 16.70 -25.87
N LEU A 557 -10.69 16.41 -24.61
CA LEU A 557 -9.35 16.30 -24.03
C LEU A 557 -8.86 14.87 -24.19
N ILE A 558 -7.70 14.67 -24.81
CA ILE A 558 -7.06 13.36 -24.94
C ILE A 558 -6.05 13.21 -23.81
N LEU A 559 -6.28 12.22 -22.95
CA LEU A 559 -5.42 11.90 -21.82
C LEU A 559 -4.72 10.54 -22.03
N PRO A 560 -3.39 10.45 -21.86
CA PRO A 560 -2.64 9.20 -21.89
C PRO A 560 -2.81 8.45 -20.57
N ILE A 561 -3.90 7.68 -20.46
CA ILE A 561 -4.19 6.89 -19.26
C ILE A 561 -3.27 5.68 -19.22
N VAL A 562 -2.48 5.55 -18.16
CA VAL A 562 -1.71 4.32 -17.91
C VAL A 562 -2.64 3.31 -17.25
N PRO A 563 -2.89 2.14 -17.87
CA PRO A 563 -3.64 1.07 -17.23
C PRO A 563 -2.93 0.71 -15.92
N ARG A 564 -3.59 1.01 -14.82
CA ARG A 564 -3.13 0.60 -13.50
C ARG A 564 -3.57 -0.83 -13.32
N GLU A 565 -2.64 -1.72 -13.00
CA GLU A 565 -3.04 -3.01 -12.44
C GLU A 565 -3.88 -2.72 -11.21
N GLU A 566 -5.17 -3.08 -11.24
CA GLU A 566 -5.97 -3.05 -10.03
C GLU A 566 -5.21 -3.83 -8.96
N ASN A 567 -4.99 -3.20 -7.81
CA ASN A 567 -4.34 -3.86 -6.69
C ASN A 567 -5.09 -5.18 -6.41
N LEU A 568 -4.34 -6.24 -6.15
CA LEU A 568 -4.86 -7.57 -5.86
C LEU A 568 -5.99 -7.56 -4.82
N GLU A 569 -5.92 -6.66 -3.82
CA GLU A 569 -6.98 -6.51 -2.82
C GLU A 569 -8.31 -6.01 -3.42
N THR A 570 -8.27 -5.07 -4.38
CA THR A 570 -9.48 -4.62 -5.08
C THR A 570 -10.06 -5.73 -5.95
N LYS A 571 -9.20 -6.48 -6.66
CA LYS A 571 -9.62 -7.64 -7.46
C LYS A 571 -10.24 -8.73 -6.57
N LEU A 572 -9.68 -8.98 -5.40
CA LEU A 572 -10.24 -9.90 -4.41
C LEU A 572 -11.63 -9.46 -3.98
N ASP A 573 -11.78 -8.20 -3.57
CA ASP A 573 -13.05 -7.66 -3.07
C ASP A 573 -14.18 -7.77 -4.11
N GLN A 574 -13.86 -7.62 -5.40
CA GLN A 574 -14.80 -7.81 -6.51
C GLN A 574 -15.23 -9.28 -6.71
N HIS A 575 -14.41 -10.25 -6.29
CA HIS A 575 -14.74 -11.67 -6.39
C HIS A 575 -15.63 -12.18 -5.25
N ILE A 576 -15.67 -11.48 -4.11
CA ILE A 576 -16.42 -11.90 -2.92
C ILE A 576 -17.94 -11.72 -3.15
N SER A 577 -18.71 -12.79 -2.96
CA SER A 577 -20.17 -12.83 -3.17
C SER A 577 -20.92 -13.28 -1.92
N ARG A 578 -21.87 -12.45 -1.48
CA ARG A 578 -22.79 -12.74 -0.38
C ARG A 578 -23.70 -13.93 -0.69
N GLU A 579 -24.13 -14.03 -1.94
CA GLU A 579 -24.98 -15.11 -2.44
C GLU A 579 -24.27 -16.45 -2.36
N ARG A 580 -22.96 -16.48 -2.63
CA ARG A 580 -22.15 -17.70 -2.55
C ARG A 580 -21.92 -18.13 -1.10
N ILE A 581 -21.58 -17.19 -0.22
CA ILE A 581 -21.49 -17.44 1.23
C ILE A 581 -22.83 -18.02 1.74
N SER A 582 -23.95 -17.38 1.38
CA SER A 582 -25.29 -17.85 1.75
C SER A 582 -25.58 -19.27 1.24
N ALA A 583 -25.16 -19.60 0.03
CA ALA A 583 -25.35 -20.91 -0.58
C ALA A 583 -24.48 -22.00 0.08
N PHE A 584 -23.21 -21.69 0.39
CA PHE A 584 -22.34 -22.59 1.15
C PHE A 584 -22.91 -22.85 2.54
N HIS A 585 -23.27 -21.80 3.27
CA HIS A 585 -23.92 -21.93 4.57
C HIS A 585 -25.19 -22.80 4.48
N GLN A 586 -26.04 -22.60 3.47
CA GLN A 586 -27.26 -23.39 3.34
C GLN A 586 -26.98 -24.90 3.25
N ARG A 587 -25.90 -25.28 2.55
CA ARG A 587 -25.51 -26.67 2.37
C ARG A 587 -24.88 -27.27 3.62
N LEU A 588 -23.99 -26.52 4.26
CA LEU A 588 -23.33 -26.94 5.49
C LEU A 588 -24.35 -27.20 6.62
N THR A 589 -25.35 -26.33 6.74
CA THR A 589 -26.31 -26.38 7.86
C THR A 589 -27.62 -27.08 7.52
N ALA A 590 -27.63 -27.96 6.50
CA ALA A 590 -28.84 -28.61 6.01
C ALA A 590 -29.32 -29.80 6.86
N ARG A 591 -28.43 -30.39 7.65
CA ARG A 591 -28.63 -31.61 8.43
C ARG A 591 -27.79 -31.52 9.71
N PRO A 592 -28.19 -32.10 10.85
CA PRO A 592 -27.31 -32.17 12.01
C PRO A 592 -26.01 -32.91 11.68
N HIS A 593 -24.86 -32.38 12.09
CA HIS A 593 -23.55 -32.84 11.65
C HIS A 593 -22.52 -32.96 12.77
N ARG A 594 -22.94 -33.54 13.91
CA ARG A 594 -22.08 -33.90 15.04
C ARG A 594 -20.92 -34.79 14.61
N ALA A 595 -19.73 -34.55 15.16
CA ALA A 595 -18.54 -35.32 14.86
C ALA A 595 -18.74 -36.84 15.00
N GLY A 596 -18.16 -37.59 14.07
CA GLY A 596 -18.27 -39.05 14.01
C GLY A 596 -19.63 -39.59 13.54
N THR A 597 -20.57 -38.72 13.15
CA THR A 597 -21.86 -39.12 12.56
C THR A 597 -21.83 -39.12 11.03
N GLU A 598 -22.89 -39.66 10.43
CA GLU A 598 -23.13 -39.60 8.99
C GLU A 598 -23.32 -38.15 8.47
N GLY A 599 -23.81 -37.24 9.32
CA GLY A 599 -23.94 -35.83 9.00
C GLY A 599 -22.58 -35.14 8.84
N SER A 600 -21.68 -35.29 9.83
CA SER A 600 -20.30 -34.75 9.75
C SER A 600 -19.54 -35.34 8.55
N ARG A 601 -19.70 -36.65 8.26
CA ARG A 601 -19.14 -37.27 7.04
C ARG A 601 -19.61 -36.57 5.76
N ALA A 602 -20.92 -36.29 5.66
CA ALA A 602 -21.49 -35.65 4.48
C ALA A 602 -20.98 -34.21 4.31
N VAL A 603 -20.77 -33.47 5.40
CA VAL A 603 -20.15 -32.13 5.37
C VAL A 603 -18.70 -32.20 4.88
N ALA A 604 -17.88 -33.11 5.43
CA ALA A 604 -16.50 -33.30 4.99
C ALA A 604 -16.41 -33.66 3.50
N GLU A 605 -17.29 -34.55 3.01
CA GLU A 605 -17.35 -34.92 1.58
C GLU A 605 -17.79 -33.77 0.70
N TYR A 606 -18.74 -32.95 1.17
CA TYR A 606 -19.16 -31.74 0.48
C TYR A 606 -18.02 -30.72 0.38
N LEU A 607 -17.30 -30.48 1.47
CA LEU A 607 -16.13 -29.60 1.51
C LEU A 607 -15.07 -30.07 0.52
N ALA A 608 -14.62 -31.32 0.63
CA ALA A 608 -13.58 -31.88 -0.22
C ALA A 608 -13.97 -31.78 -1.71
N THR A 609 -15.16 -32.27 -2.05
CA THR A 609 -15.65 -32.26 -3.45
C THR A 609 -15.79 -30.83 -3.98
N THR A 610 -16.27 -29.89 -3.17
CA THR A 610 -16.47 -28.50 -3.62
C THR A 610 -15.13 -27.82 -3.85
N LEU A 611 -14.17 -27.96 -2.94
CA LEU A 611 -12.83 -27.37 -3.05
C LEU A 611 -12.03 -27.98 -4.21
N GLU A 612 -12.14 -29.30 -4.44
CA GLU A 612 -11.57 -29.95 -5.63
C GLU A 612 -12.15 -29.39 -6.92
N ASN A 613 -13.47 -29.18 -6.99
CA ASN A 613 -14.12 -28.57 -8.16
C ASN A 613 -13.72 -27.10 -8.37
N MET A 614 -13.32 -26.38 -7.31
CA MET A 614 -12.66 -25.08 -7.43
C MET A 614 -11.21 -25.20 -7.96
N GLY A 615 -10.65 -26.40 -8.03
CA GLY A 615 -9.31 -26.67 -8.54
C GLY A 615 -8.19 -26.46 -7.51
N LEU A 616 -8.52 -26.56 -6.21
CA LEU A 616 -7.52 -26.61 -5.15
C LEU A 616 -6.96 -28.04 -5.02
N GLY A 617 -5.73 -28.17 -4.52
CA GLY A 617 -5.20 -29.47 -4.13
C GLY A 617 -5.79 -29.89 -2.80
N VAL A 618 -6.57 -30.96 -2.74
CA VAL A 618 -7.32 -31.37 -1.55
C VAL A 618 -6.78 -32.68 -0.99
N GLU A 619 -6.65 -32.73 0.33
CA GLU A 619 -6.27 -33.91 1.10
C GLU A 619 -7.24 -34.09 2.27
N VAL A 620 -7.62 -35.34 2.55
CA VAL A 620 -8.52 -35.68 3.66
C VAL A 620 -7.75 -36.54 4.65
N PHE A 621 -7.66 -36.09 5.89
CA PHE A 621 -6.98 -36.78 6.98
C PHE A 621 -8.00 -37.47 7.88
N GLU A 622 -7.84 -38.77 8.10
CA GLU A 622 -8.74 -39.57 8.94
C GLU A 622 -8.09 -39.92 10.28
N TYR A 623 -8.79 -39.63 11.38
CA TYR A 623 -8.42 -40.06 12.73
C TYR A 623 -9.56 -40.87 13.38
N TYR A 624 -9.24 -41.60 14.45
CA TYR A 624 -10.13 -42.49 15.18
C TYR A 624 -10.13 -42.18 16.69
N PRO A 625 -10.46 -40.94 17.10
CA PRO A 625 -10.52 -40.54 18.49
C PRO A 625 -11.67 -41.23 19.22
N HIS A 626 -11.54 -41.31 20.53
CA HIS A 626 -12.56 -41.71 21.48
C HIS A 626 -13.61 -40.61 21.62
N LEU A 627 -14.74 -40.76 20.92
CA LEU A 627 -15.87 -39.82 21.00
C LEU A 627 -17.01 -40.41 21.82
N SER A 628 -17.90 -39.52 22.26
CA SER A 628 -19.03 -39.83 23.14
C SER A 628 -20.36 -39.51 22.46
N SER A 629 -21.36 -40.39 22.59
CA SER A 629 -22.71 -40.18 22.03
C SER A 629 -23.78 -40.62 23.02
N PRO A 630 -24.96 -39.97 23.08
CA PRO A 630 -26.00 -40.36 24.02
C PRO A 630 -26.72 -41.62 23.53
N ARG A 631 -26.89 -42.62 24.41
CA ARG A 631 -27.87 -43.71 24.20
C ARG A 631 -29.16 -43.45 24.94
N ARG A 632 -29.05 -43.02 26.20
CA ARG A 632 -30.18 -42.76 27.08
C ARG A 632 -29.83 -41.72 28.12
N ILE A 633 -30.60 -40.63 28.17
CA ILE A 633 -30.47 -39.56 29.15
C ILE A 633 -31.83 -39.34 29.81
N GLU A 634 -31.93 -39.59 31.10
CA GLU A 634 -33.17 -39.45 31.87
C GLU A 634 -32.93 -38.75 33.20
N ILE A 635 -33.88 -37.88 33.57
CA ILE A 635 -33.87 -37.16 34.83
C ILE A 635 -35.31 -37.08 35.40
N GLU A 636 -35.43 -37.38 36.68
CA GLU A 636 -36.71 -37.43 37.40
C GLU A 636 -36.56 -36.79 38.78
N VAL A 637 -37.41 -35.83 39.10
CA VAL A 637 -37.61 -35.35 40.47
C VAL A 637 -38.47 -36.38 41.20
N LEU A 638 -38.00 -36.88 42.34
CA LEU A 638 -38.67 -37.89 43.16
C LEU A 638 -39.44 -37.27 44.33
N SER A 639 -38.96 -36.16 44.88
CA SER A 639 -39.62 -35.40 45.96
C SER A 639 -39.16 -33.94 45.93
N PRO A 640 -39.98 -32.96 46.38
CA PRO A 640 -41.31 -33.12 46.99
C PRO A 640 -42.45 -33.40 45.98
N SER A 641 -42.25 -33.07 44.70
CA SER A 641 -43.24 -33.28 43.63
C SER A 641 -42.68 -34.23 42.56
N PRO A 642 -43.11 -35.51 42.54
CA PRO A 642 -42.64 -36.47 41.54
C PRO A 642 -42.97 -36.03 40.11
N GLN A 643 -41.95 -35.83 39.27
CA GLN A 643 -42.12 -35.49 37.86
C GLN A 643 -40.89 -35.86 37.03
N LYS A 644 -41.11 -36.30 35.80
CA LYS A 644 -40.04 -36.47 34.81
C LYS A 644 -39.72 -35.11 34.18
N LEU A 645 -38.42 -34.80 34.08
CA LEU A 645 -37.96 -33.65 33.31
C LEU A 645 -37.62 -34.10 31.89
N THR A 646 -37.59 -33.16 30.94
CA THR A 646 -37.18 -33.42 29.56
C THR A 646 -35.76 -32.92 29.30
N VAL A 647 -35.05 -33.65 28.43
CA VAL A 647 -33.77 -33.23 27.83
C VAL A 647 -33.93 -32.99 26.32
N TRP A 648 -35.17 -32.91 25.84
CA TRP A 648 -35.50 -32.62 24.46
C TRP A 648 -35.98 -31.18 24.33
N GLU A 649 -35.47 -30.49 23.31
CA GLU A 649 -35.93 -29.17 22.91
C GLU A 649 -37.19 -29.31 22.03
N PRO A 650 -38.23 -28.48 22.22
CA PRO A 650 -39.50 -28.63 21.52
C PRO A 650 -39.41 -28.21 20.04
N PRO A 651 -40.04 -28.92 19.09
CA PRO A 651 -40.09 -28.47 17.71
C PRO A 651 -40.88 -27.16 17.57
N ASP A 652 -40.44 -26.28 16.66
CA ASP A 652 -41.18 -25.08 16.24
C ASP A 652 -41.30 -25.06 14.70
N PRO A 653 -42.51 -24.99 14.14
CA PRO A 653 -42.71 -25.02 12.69
C PRO A 653 -42.10 -23.83 11.93
N ARG A 654 -41.70 -22.75 12.62
CA ARG A 654 -41.03 -21.59 12.01
C ARG A 654 -39.57 -21.88 11.65
N ASP A 655 -38.91 -22.77 12.39
CA ASP A 655 -37.56 -23.25 12.10
C ASP A 655 -37.59 -24.73 11.70
N PRO A 656 -37.54 -25.05 10.40
CA PRO A 656 -37.58 -26.44 9.91
C PRO A 656 -36.52 -27.35 10.55
N SER A 657 -35.38 -26.79 10.94
CA SER A 657 -34.26 -27.51 11.57
C SER A 657 -34.69 -28.15 12.89
N SER A 658 -35.54 -27.47 13.67
CA SER A 658 -36.05 -27.94 14.97
C SER A 658 -36.97 -29.19 14.86
N THR A 659 -37.40 -29.54 13.65
CA THR A 659 -38.25 -30.71 13.37
C THR A 659 -37.52 -31.87 12.71
N HIS A 660 -36.20 -31.76 12.51
CA HIS A 660 -35.44 -32.77 11.77
C HIS A 660 -35.39 -34.11 12.52
N PRO A 661 -35.59 -35.25 11.82
CA PRO A 661 -35.73 -36.56 12.47
C PRO A 661 -34.45 -37.10 13.11
N GLU A 662 -33.29 -36.51 12.80
CA GLU A 662 -31.98 -36.92 13.32
C GLU A 662 -31.53 -36.11 14.54
N LEU A 663 -32.39 -35.27 15.09
CA LEU A 663 -32.09 -34.59 16.33
C LEU A 663 -31.97 -35.58 17.49
N GLU A 664 -30.98 -35.34 18.34
CA GLU A 664 -30.66 -36.14 19.53
C GLU A 664 -31.08 -35.38 20.81
N PRO A 665 -31.29 -36.08 21.95
CA PRO A 665 -31.51 -35.42 23.22
C PRO A 665 -30.31 -34.53 23.59
N GLY A 666 -30.54 -33.52 24.42
CA GLY A 666 -29.47 -32.76 25.06
C GLY A 666 -28.62 -33.68 25.93
N PHE A 667 -27.30 -33.57 25.78
CA PHE A 667 -26.32 -34.34 26.55
C PHE A 667 -25.02 -33.55 26.71
N VAL A 668 -24.20 -33.98 27.67
CA VAL A 668 -22.82 -33.50 27.83
C VAL A 668 -21.88 -34.62 27.41
N ALA A 669 -21.08 -34.41 26.36
CA ALA A 669 -20.13 -35.41 25.89
C ALA A 669 -19.09 -35.72 26.97
N TYR A 670 -18.69 -37.00 27.01
CA TYR A 670 -17.81 -37.61 28.00
C TYR A 670 -18.42 -37.76 29.40
N SER A 671 -19.69 -37.41 29.62
CA SER A 671 -20.37 -37.71 30.89
C SER A 671 -20.22 -39.19 31.26
N ALA A 672 -19.91 -39.49 32.53
CA ALA A 672 -19.86 -40.88 32.96
C ALA A 672 -21.23 -41.55 32.84
N SER A 673 -21.24 -42.80 32.38
CA SER A 673 -22.45 -43.63 32.37
C SER A 673 -22.76 -44.12 33.79
N GLY A 674 -24.02 -44.00 34.22
CA GLY A 674 -24.45 -44.44 35.53
C GLY A 674 -25.82 -43.90 35.93
N THR A 675 -26.41 -44.52 36.96
CA THR A 675 -27.63 -44.04 37.62
C THR A 675 -27.29 -43.61 39.04
N VAL A 676 -27.61 -42.36 39.37
CA VAL A 676 -27.41 -41.79 40.70
C VAL A 676 -28.73 -41.22 41.24
N THR A 677 -28.86 -41.18 42.56
CA THR A 677 -30.01 -40.57 43.24
C THR A 677 -29.53 -39.82 44.46
N GLY A 678 -29.80 -38.53 44.54
CA GLY A 678 -29.34 -37.66 45.62
C GLY A 678 -30.20 -36.42 45.77
N ASP A 679 -29.98 -35.71 46.87
CA ASP A 679 -30.60 -34.40 47.09
C ASP A 679 -29.85 -33.35 46.24
N VAL A 680 -30.58 -32.40 45.66
CA VAL A 680 -30.02 -31.37 44.79
C VAL A 680 -29.58 -30.15 45.60
N VAL A 681 -28.37 -29.66 45.32
CA VAL A 681 -27.80 -28.44 45.89
C VAL A 681 -27.45 -27.47 44.77
N TYR A 682 -27.94 -26.23 44.88
CA TYR A 682 -27.58 -25.17 43.96
C TYR A 682 -26.19 -24.62 44.31
N VAL A 683 -25.30 -24.57 43.30
CA VAL A 683 -23.89 -24.21 43.48
C VAL A 683 -23.48 -22.97 42.68
N GLY A 684 -24.42 -22.09 42.34
CA GLY A 684 -24.11 -20.90 41.55
C GLY A 684 -23.66 -21.26 40.13
N TYR A 685 -22.47 -20.83 39.73
CA TYR A 685 -21.84 -21.25 38.47
C TYR A 685 -21.01 -22.53 38.64
N GLY A 686 -20.90 -23.10 39.84
CA GLY A 686 -20.09 -24.30 40.09
C GLY A 686 -18.58 -24.06 40.00
N LEU A 687 -18.13 -22.81 40.14
CA LEU A 687 -16.70 -22.48 40.26
C LEU A 687 -16.22 -22.75 41.69
N PRO A 688 -14.91 -23.00 41.92
CA PRO A 688 -14.39 -23.24 43.27
C PRO A 688 -14.82 -22.22 44.32
N SER A 689 -14.81 -20.92 43.97
CA SER A 689 -15.24 -19.83 44.85
C SER A 689 -16.72 -19.84 45.18
N ASP A 690 -17.59 -20.30 44.26
CA ASP A 690 -19.04 -20.32 44.49
C ASP A 690 -19.42 -21.21 45.69
N TYR A 691 -18.71 -22.34 45.85
CA TYR A 691 -18.96 -23.26 46.98
C TYR A 691 -18.66 -22.61 48.33
N GLU A 692 -17.60 -21.80 48.38
CA GLU A 692 -17.16 -21.08 49.58
C GLU A 692 -18.09 -19.90 49.87
N GLU A 693 -18.42 -19.10 48.86
CA GLU A 693 -19.32 -17.93 48.99
C GLU A 693 -20.74 -18.34 49.39
N LEU A 694 -21.26 -19.44 48.84
CA LEU A 694 -22.59 -19.95 49.14
C LEU A 694 -22.63 -20.80 50.43
N GLY A 695 -21.47 -21.24 50.93
CA GLY A 695 -21.37 -22.12 52.09
C GLY A 695 -22.07 -23.47 51.88
N VAL A 696 -21.96 -24.04 50.68
CA VAL A 696 -22.67 -25.26 50.27
C VAL A 696 -21.75 -26.49 50.21
N ASP A 697 -22.23 -27.62 50.74
CA ASP A 697 -21.56 -28.92 50.68
C ASP A 697 -22.29 -29.83 49.69
N VAL A 698 -21.53 -30.47 48.79
CA VAL A 698 -22.05 -31.34 47.73
C VAL A 698 -21.65 -32.81 47.88
N ASP A 699 -20.94 -33.17 48.96
CA ASP A 699 -20.56 -34.57 49.20
C ASP A 699 -21.81 -35.48 49.28
N GLY A 700 -21.86 -36.50 48.43
CA GLY A 700 -22.99 -37.41 48.30
C GLY A 700 -24.28 -36.77 47.74
N LYS A 701 -24.21 -35.62 47.07
CA LYS A 701 -25.35 -34.86 46.52
C LYS A 701 -25.26 -34.64 45.02
N ILE A 702 -26.33 -34.14 44.40
CA ILE A 702 -26.33 -33.74 43.00
C ILE A 702 -26.18 -32.22 42.93
N ALA A 703 -25.18 -31.71 42.20
CA ALA A 703 -24.96 -30.29 42.03
C ALA A 703 -25.83 -29.73 40.89
N LEU A 704 -26.54 -28.63 41.12
CA LEU A 704 -27.24 -27.84 40.10
C LEU A 704 -26.45 -26.55 39.86
N ALA A 705 -25.87 -26.41 38.67
CA ALA A 705 -25.00 -25.29 38.31
C ALA A 705 -25.47 -24.57 37.04
N ARG A 706 -25.25 -23.26 37.00
CA ARG A 706 -25.43 -22.41 35.82
C ARG A 706 -24.28 -22.60 34.83
N TYR A 707 -24.59 -22.59 33.53
CA TYR A 707 -23.60 -22.32 32.49
C TYR A 707 -23.01 -20.90 32.63
N GLY A 708 -21.93 -20.61 31.90
CA GLY A 708 -21.29 -19.28 31.90
C GLY A 708 -20.12 -19.13 32.88
N ARG A 709 -19.41 -17.99 32.78
CA ARG A 709 -18.18 -17.59 33.50
C ARG A 709 -16.93 -18.45 33.29
N SER A 710 -17.05 -19.76 33.12
CA SER A 710 -15.95 -20.66 32.80
C SER A 710 -16.44 -21.88 32.02
N HIS A 711 -15.52 -22.67 31.46
CA HIS A 711 -15.84 -23.89 30.72
C HIS A 711 -16.61 -24.87 31.61
N ARG A 712 -17.59 -25.57 31.04
CA ARG A 712 -18.47 -26.50 31.77
C ARG A 712 -17.72 -27.63 32.48
N ALA A 713 -16.60 -28.08 31.92
CA ALA A 713 -15.75 -29.10 32.51
C ALA A 713 -15.16 -28.69 33.88
N VAL A 714 -14.91 -27.40 34.12
CA VAL A 714 -14.45 -26.88 35.42
C VAL A 714 -15.50 -27.12 36.51
N LYS A 715 -16.78 -26.93 36.15
CA LYS A 715 -17.93 -27.14 37.04
C LYS A 715 -18.06 -28.62 37.41
N VAL A 716 -17.91 -29.49 36.42
CA VAL A 716 -17.96 -30.95 36.59
C VAL A 716 -16.80 -31.43 37.46
N HIS A 717 -15.58 -31.01 37.15
CA HIS A 717 -14.39 -31.37 37.93
C HIS A 717 -14.50 -30.90 39.38
N THR A 718 -14.89 -29.64 39.62
CA THR A 718 -15.01 -29.09 40.97
C THR A 718 -16.06 -29.85 41.80
N ALA A 719 -17.19 -30.20 41.20
CA ALA A 719 -18.22 -31.00 41.86
C ALA A 719 -17.72 -32.43 42.17
N GLN A 720 -17.01 -33.05 41.22
CA GLN A 720 -16.43 -34.39 41.38
C GLN A 720 -15.41 -34.45 42.52
N GLU A 721 -14.45 -33.51 42.55
CA GLU A 721 -13.43 -33.43 43.61
C GLU A 721 -14.04 -33.20 45.00
N ARG A 722 -15.23 -32.60 45.06
CA ARG A 722 -15.98 -32.36 46.30
C ARG A 722 -16.98 -33.48 46.65
N GLY A 723 -16.92 -34.63 45.96
CA GLY A 723 -17.72 -35.81 46.29
C GLY A 723 -19.16 -35.81 45.76
N ALA A 724 -19.50 -34.95 44.80
CA ALA A 724 -20.83 -34.96 44.18
C ALA A 724 -21.11 -36.28 43.46
N LEU A 725 -22.36 -36.74 43.51
CA LEU A 725 -22.84 -37.92 42.78
C LEU A 725 -23.08 -37.63 41.29
N GLY A 726 -23.34 -36.38 40.92
CA GLY A 726 -23.63 -35.98 39.55
C GLY A 726 -23.91 -34.48 39.44
N VAL A 727 -23.96 -33.97 38.20
CA VAL A 727 -24.12 -32.54 37.92
C VAL A 727 -25.25 -32.29 36.92
N ILE A 728 -26.12 -31.34 37.25
CA ILE A 728 -27.14 -30.79 36.35
C ILE A 728 -26.69 -29.40 35.92
N LEU A 729 -26.60 -29.17 34.61
CA LEU A 729 -26.25 -27.88 34.02
C LEU A 729 -27.47 -27.25 33.37
N TYR A 730 -27.64 -25.94 33.54
CA TYR A 730 -28.68 -25.18 32.84
C TYR A 730 -28.21 -23.79 32.42
N SER A 731 -28.76 -23.26 31.33
CA SER A 731 -28.54 -21.88 30.90
C SER A 731 -29.47 -20.95 31.66
N ASP A 732 -28.93 -20.03 32.44
CA ASP A 732 -29.73 -19.08 33.22
C ASP A 732 -30.25 -17.93 32.33
N PRO A 733 -31.53 -17.53 32.43
CA PRO A 733 -32.06 -16.40 31.67
C PRO A 733 -31.31 -15.07 31.86
N GLU A 734 -30.54 -14.92 32.95
CA GLU A 734 -29.65 -13.77 33.18
C GLU A 734 -28.47 -13.71 32.20
N ASP A 735 -27.91 -14.87 31.84
CA ASP A 735 -26.66 -14.94 31.08
C ASP A 735 -26.89 -14.89 29.56
N ASP A 736 -27.85 -15.65 29.03
CA ASP A 736 -28.09 -15.76 27.59
C ASP A 736 -29.57 -15.77 27.17
N GLY A 737 -30.52 -15.51 28.10
CA GLY A 737 -31.97 -15.60 27.85
C GLY A 737 -32.75 -14.28 27.99
N ALA A 738 -33.96 -14.35 28.55
CA ALA A 738 -34.93 -13.25 28.54
C ALA A 738 -34.49 -11.95 29.25
N LEU A 739 -33.47 -12.00 30.12
CA LEU A 739 -32.95 -10.79 30.77
C LEU A 739 -31.88 -10.07 29.92
N ARG A 740 -31.38 -10.72 28.86
CA ARG A 740 -30.49 -10.11 27.86
C ARG A 740 -31.27 -9.39 26.75
N GLY A 741 -32.51 -9.80 26.50
CA GLY A 741 -33.42 -9.16 25.55
C GLY A 741 -34.50 -10.11 25.04
N THR A 742 -35.09 -9.77 23.88
CA THR A 742 -36.11 -10.60 23.22
C THR A 742 -35.54 -11.98 22.87
N THR A 743 -36.22 -13.02 23.34
CA THR A 743 -35.80 -14.41 23.12
C THR A 743 -36.28 -14.95 21.78
N TRP A 744 -35.64 -16.02 21.35
CA TRP A 744 -35.99 -16.79 20.17
C TRP A 744 -37.44 -17.30 20.25
N PRO A 745 -38.18 -17.30 19.13
CA PRO A 745 -37.74 -16.91 17.77
C PRO A 745 -37.92 -15.43 17.43
N GLU A 746 -38.52 -14.61 18.28
CA GLU A 746 -38.72 -13.19 18.01
C GLU A 746 -37.43 -12.35 18.15
N GLY A 747 -36.41 -12.87 18.83
CA GLY A 747 -35.08 -12.26 18.92
C GLY A 747 -33.93 -13.27 19.04
N PRO A 748 -32.69 -12.80 19.21
CA PRO A 748 -31.48 -13.63 19.17
C PRO A 748 -31.22 -14.44 20.45
N TRP A 749 -31.85 -14.08 21.57
CA TRP A 749 -31.54 -14.64 22.90
C TRP A 749 -32.22 -15.98 23.16
N ARG A 750 -31.70 -16.76 24.12
CA ARG A 750 -32.15 -18.13 24.41
C ARG A 750 -33.62 -18.18 24.83
N GLY A 751 -34.40 -19.05 24.21
CA GLY A 751 -35.75 -19.40 24.65
C GLY A 751 -35.73 -20.29 25.91
N ALA A 752 -36.74 -20.16 26.78
CA ALA A 752 -36.76 -20.84 28.09
C ALA A 752 -36.71 -22.39 28.04
N HIS A 753 -37.09 -22.98 26.90
CA HIS A 753 -37.09 -24.42 26.67
C HIS A 753 -35.86 -24.94 25.92
N GLN A 754 -34.96 -24.04 25.52
CA GLN A 754 -33.72 -24.39 24.83
C GLN A 754 -32.64 -24.80 25.84
N LEU A 755 -31.72 -25.67 25.43
CA LEU A 755 -30.61 -26.13 26.27
C LEU A 755 -29.28 -26.01 25.52
N GLN A 756 -28.18 -26.10 26.27
CA GLN A 756 -26.81 -26.02 25.74
C GLN A 756 -26.14 -27.39 25.87
N ARG A 757 -25.68 -27.93 24.74
CA ARG A 757 -24.79 -29.12 24.66
C ARG A 757 -23.32 -28.70 24.87
N GLY A 758 -22.43 -29.68 24.91
CA GLY A 758 -21.00 -29.43 25.04
C GLY A 758 -20.24 -30.61 25.61
N ASN A 759 -18.91 -30.54 25.59
CA ASN A 759 -18.06 -31.55 26.20
C ASN A 759 -17.69 -31.20 27.66
N ALA A 760 -17.47 -32.21 28.49
CA ALA A 760 -16.93 -32.08 29.84
C ALA A 760 -15.51 -32.64 29.98
N LYS A 761 -14.71 -32.60 28.90
CA LYS A 761 -13.31 -33.04 28.93
C LYS A 761 -12.48 -32.06 29.78
N PHE A 762 -11.63 -32.59 30.64
CA PHE A 762 -10.69 -31.83 31.46
C PHE A 762 -9.46 -31.43 30.63
N SER A 763 -9.66 -30.55 29.65
CA SER A 763 -8.64 -30.24 28.64
C SER A 763 -7.36 -29.58 29.18
N TRP A 764 -7.36 -29.07 30.42
CA TRP A 764 -6.14 -28.54 31.04
C TRP A 764 -5.03 -29.59 31.25
N TYR A 765 -5.34 -30.89 31.15
CA TYR A 765 -4.32 -31.92 31.00
C TYR A 765 -3.75 -31.92 29.57
N TRP A 766 -4.63 -32.08 28.57
CA TRP A 766 -4.33 -31.92 27.14
C TRP A 766 -5.62 -31.73 26.32
N HIS A 767 -5.51 -31.05 25.17
CA HIS A 767 -6.52 -31.06 24.11
C HIS A 767 -6.41 -32.30 23.23
N GLY A 768 -7.27 -32.45 22.23
CA GLY A 768 -7.23 -33.61 21.35
C GLY A 768 -8.06 -34.78 21.85
N ASP A 769 -7.73 -35.98 21.39
CA ASP A 769 -8.25 -37.22 21.91
C ASP A 769 -7.96 -37.36 23.42
N PRO A 770 -8.94 -37.78 24.25
CA PRO A 770 -8.70 -37.98 25.67
C PRO A 770 -7.70 -39.11 25.99
N LEU A 771 -7.38 -40.00 25.05
CA LEU A 771 -6.64 -41.24 25.31
C LEU A 771 -5.28 -41.34 24.59
N THR A 772 -4.94 -40.43 23.68
CA THR A 772 -3.67 -40.43 22.94
C THR A 772 -2.86 -39.13 23.11
N PRO A 773 -2.51 -38.73 24.35
CA PRO A 773 -1.79 -37.47 24.57
C PRO A 773 -0.46 -37.41 23.81
N GLY A 774 -0.31 -36.42 22.92
CA GLY A 774 0.92 -36.17 22.17
C GLY A 774 1.18 -37.13 21.01
N ALA A 775 0.19 -37.95 20.62
CA ALA A 775 0.32 -38.89 19.52
C ALA A 775 -1.01 -38.98 18.75
N PRO A 776 -0.98 -38.97 17.41
CA PRO A 776 -2.20 -38.95 16.62
C PRO A 776 -3.03 -40.22 16.84
N ALA A 777 -4.34 -40.06 17.02
CA ALA A 777 -5.36 -41.07 17.23
C ALA A 777 -5.63 -41.90 15.96
N THR A 778 -4.58 -42.47 15.36
CA THR A 778 -4.68 -43.41 14.25
C THR A 778 -5.46 -44.67 14.67
N ARG A 779 -5.87 -45.47 13.68
CA ARG A 779 -6.64 -46.70 13.93
C ARG A 779 -5.93 -47.63 14.93
N ASP A 780 -4.61 -47.71 14.84
CA ASP A 780 -3.78 -48.64 15.62
C ASP A 780 -3.03 -47.94 16.78
N ALA A 781 -3.37 -46.68 17.09
CA ALA A 781 -2.74 -45.92 18.17
C ALA A 781 -2.90 -46.62 19.54
N GLU A 782 -1.85 -46.56 20.36
CA GLU A 782 -1.92 -46.96 21.76
C GLU A 782 -2.77 -45.96 22.54
N ARG A 783 -3.67 -46.44 23.41
CA ARG A 783 -4.66 -45.62 24.10
C ARG A 783 -4.63 -45.87 25.60
N LEU A 784 -4.76 -44.80 26.38
CA LEU A 784 -5.01 -44.90 27.82
C LEU A 784 -6.33 -45.63 28.11
N ASP A 785 -6.44 -46.25 29.29
CA ASP A 785 -7.71 -46.82 29.76
C ASP A 785 -8.69 -45.65 30.07
N PRO A 786 -9.85 -45.56 29.40
CA PRO A 786 -10.85 -44.52 29.64
C PRO A 786 -11.29 -44.42 31.11
N LYS A 787 -11.22 -45.53 31.88
CA LYS A 787 -11.64 -45.55 33.28
C LYS A 787 -10.67 -44.85 34.24
N THR A 788 -9.45 -44.61 33.79
CA THR A 788 -8.39 -43.97 34.58
C THR A 788 -7.81 -42.74 33.89
N ALA A 789 -8.30 -42.40 32.69
CA ALA A 789 -7.83 -41.24 31.94
C ALA A 789 -8.14 -39.96 32.73
N PRO A 790 -7.14 -39.11 33.03
CA PRO A 790 -7.33 -37.93 33.86
C PRO A 790 -8.16 -36.85 33.15
N THR A 791 -8.35 -36.96 31.83
CA THR A 791 -9.12 -36.04 31.00
C THR A 791 -10.63 -36.28 31.03
N LEU A 792 -11.10 -37.42 31.55
CA LEU A 792 -12.52 -37.79 31.52
C LEU A 792 -13.18 -37.64 32.90
N PRO A 793 -14.45 -37.20 32.96
CA PRO A 793 -15.20 -37.18 34.21
C PRO A 793 -15.71 -38.58 34.58
N PHE A 794 -15.88 -38.82 35.88
CA PHE A 794 -16.32 -40.08 36.48
C PHE A 794 -17.71 -40.01 37.13
N ILE A 795 -18.38 -38.85 37.03
CA ILE A 795 -19.75 -38.64 37.53
C ILE A 795 -20.72 -38.30 36.38
N PRO A 796 -22.00 -38.72 36.44
CA PRO A 796 -23.00 -38.37 35.44
C PRO A 796 -23.30 -36.86 35.38
N VAL A 797 -23.44 -36.34 34.17
CA VAL A 797 -23.74 -34.93 33.88
C VAL A 797 -24.91 -34.83 32.90
N ILE A 798 -25.92 -34.02 33.21
CA ILE A 798 -27.08 -33.79 32.33
C ILE A 798 -27.30 -32.29 32.10
N PRO A 799 -27.46 -31.83 30.85
CA PRO A 799 -27.92 -30.48 30.57
C PRO A 799 -29.45 -30.44 30.52
N ILE A 800 -30.04 -29.38 31.08
CA ILE A 800 -31.48 -29.11 31.01
C ILE A 800 -31.74 -27.64 30.67
N SER A 801 -32.95 -27.34 30.19
CA SER A 801 -33.35 -25.95 29.92
C SER A 801 -33.69 -25.20 31.20
N ALA A 802 -33.70 -23.86 31.15
CA ALA A 802 -34.11 -23.02 32.27
C ALA A 802 -35.52 -23.40 32.80
N SER A 803 -36.45 -23.73 31.90
CA SER A 803 -37.80 -24.14 32.27
C SER A 803 -37.85 -25.47 33.03
N GLU A 804 -36.93 -26.39 32.75
CA GLU A 804 -36.83 -27.65 33.49
C GLU A 804 -36.10 -27.47 34.82
N ALA A 805 -35.06 -26.63 34.86
CA ALA A 805 -34.36 -26.29 36.09
C ALA A 805 -35.29 -25.63 37.12
N ALA A 806 -36.21 -24.77 36.66
CA ALA A 806 -37.22 -24.12 37.50
C ALA A 806 -38.21 -25.11 38.16
N LYS A 807 -38.28 -26.36 37.69
CA LYS A 807 -39.12 -27.42 38.28
C LYS A 807 -38.42 -28.17 39.43
N ILE A 808 -37.14 -27.88 39.68
CA ILE A 808 -36.33 -28.50 40.74
C ILE A 808 -36.36 -27.59 41.97
N ASP A 809 -37.16 -27.97 42.97
CA ASP A 809 -37.22 -27.25 44.24
C ASP A 809 -35.88 -27.32 45.01
N ARG A 810 -35.62 -26.36 45.90
CA ARG A 810 -34.47 -26.41 46.81
C ARG A 810 -34.54 -27.67 47.69
N GLY A 811 -33.47 -28.48 47.68
CA GLY A 811 -33.43 -29.75 48.40
C GLY A 811 -34.27 -30.86 47.79
N ALA A 812 -34.73 -30.71 46.53
CA ALA A 812 -35.40 -31.78 45.80
C ALA A 812 -34.51 -33.02 45.69
N ARG A 813 -35.13 -34.20 45.75
CA ARG A 813 -34.41 -35.46 45.51
C ARG A 813 -34.58 -35.87 44.06
N VAL A 814 -33.48 -36.04 43.34
CA VAL A 814 -33.49 -36.32 41.90
C VAL A 814 -32.81 -37.65 41.61
N ARG A 815 -33.34 -38.39 40.63
CA ARG A 815 -32.66 -39.51 39.99
C ARG A 815 -32.19 -39.08 38.61
N MET A 816 -30.93 -39.34 38.31
CA MET A 816 -30.32 -39.12 36.99
C MET A 816 -29.83 -40.47 36.46
N SER A 817 -30.11 -40.78 35.19
CA SER A 817 -29.57 -41.96 34.51
C SER A 817 -28.98 -41.54 33.17
N VAL A 818 -27.68 -41.77 33.03
CA VAL A 818 -26.91 -41.46 31.83
C VAL A 818 -26.32 -42.75 31.28
N GLU A 819 -26.54 -43.02 30.00
CA GLU A 819 -25.89 -44.09 29.24
C GLU A 819 -25.30 -43.49 27.97
N MET A 820 -23.97 -43.55 27.86
CA MET A 820 -23.19 -43.07 26.72
C MET A 820 -22.67 -44.23 25.88
N ASP A 821 -22.48 -43.98 24.59
CA ASP A 821 -21.83 -44.85 23.62
C ASP A 821 -20.42 -44.35 23.31
N ASP A 822 -19.52 -44.53 24.27
CA ASP A 822 -18.15 -44.05 24.16
C ASP A 822 -17.27 -45.04 23.39
N GLY A 823 -16.41 -44.53 22.51
CA GLY A 823 -15.41 -45.34 21.84
C GLY A 823 -14.83 -44.69 20.59
N PRO A 824 -13.91 -45.38 19.90
CA PRO A 824 -13.31 -44.88 18.68
C PRO A 824 -14.39 -44.57 17.62
N ARG A 825 -14.37 -43.35 17.09
CA ARG A 825 -15.21 -42.89 15.97
C ARG A 825 -14.31 -42.25 14.93
N ARG A 826 -14.66 -42.43 13.67
CA ARG A 826 -13.87 -41.87 12.58
C ARG A 826 -14.24 -40.41 12.36
N ILE A 827 -13.24 -39.54 12.31
CA ILE A 827 -13.36 -38.11 11.97
C ILE A 827 -12.58 -37.79 10.70
N ARG A 828 -12.88 -36.67 10.03
CA ARG A 828 -12.27 -36.25 8.76
C ARG A 828 -11.95 -34.76 8.74
N ASN A 829 -10.67 -34.44 8.77
CA ASN A 829 -10.21 -33.10 8.46
C ASN A 829 -10.05 -32.96 6.93
N VAL A 830 -10.46 -31.83 6.38
CA VAL A 830 -10.29 -31.51 4.96
C VAL A 830 -9.31 -30.37 4.83
N VAL A 831 -8.20 -30.58 4.12
CA VAL A 831 -7.17 -29.57 3.89
C VAL A 831 -7.06 -29.29 2.40
N ALA A 832 -7.10 -28.03 2.01
CA ALA A 832 -7.04 -27.58 0.62
C ALA A 832 -5.93 -26.55 0.42
N THR A 833 -5.15 -26.68 -0.65
CA THR A 833 -3.96 -25.86 -0.90
C THR A 833 -4.05 -25.12 -2.24
N ILE A 834 -3.82 -23.81 -2.18
CA ILE A 834 -3.41 -22.98 -3.31
C ILE A 834 -1.89 -22.91 -3.30
N ARG A 835 -1.25 -23.71 -4.16
CA ARG A 835 0.22 -23.76 -4.25
C ARG A 835 0.84 -22.42 -4.66
N GLY A 836 1.85 -21.98 -3.90
CA GLY A 836 2.69 -20.81 -4.17
C GLY A 836 3.71 -21.01 -5.29
N ALA A 837 4.22 -19.91 -5.84
CA ALA A 837 5.08 -19.92 -7.03
C ALA A 837 6.59 -19.90 -6.70
N GLU A 838 6.99 -19.26 -5.60
CA GLU A 838 8.40 -19.08 -5.24
C GLU A 838 8.79 -19.84 -3.97
N GLU A 839 7.93 -19.79 -2.94
CA GLU A 839 8.11 -20.46 -1.66
C GLU A 839 6.95 -21.46 -1.44
N PRO A 840 6.79 -22.51 -2.26
CA PRO A 840 5.65 -23.43 -2.16
C PRO A 840 5.59 -24.20 -0.83
N ASP A 841 6.73 -24.33 -0.15
CA ASP A 841 6.86 -24.97 1.17
C ASP A 841 6.78 -23.97 2.33
N ARG A 842 6.26 -22.76 2.10
CA ARG A 842 5.85 -21.82 3.14
C ARG A 842 4.36 -21.60 3.06
N TRP A 843 3.67 -21.78 4.18
CA TRP A 843 2.21 -21.87 4.24
C TRP A 843 1.65 -20.73 5.08
N ILE A 844 0.66 -20.04 4.54
CA ILE A 844 -0.30 -19.27 5.32
C ILE A 844 -1.50 -20.18 5.54
N LEU A 845 -1.66 -20.70 6.76
CA LEU A 845 -2.64 -21.72 7.09
C LEU A 845 -3.85 -21.08 7.76
N PHE A 846 -5.01 -21.17 7.12
CA PHE A 846 -6.30 -20.76 7.67
C PHE A 846 -7.04 -21.97 8.19
N GLY A 847 -7.65 -21.87 9.37
CA GLY A 847 -8.39 -22.96 10.02
C GLY A 847 -9.75 -22.53 10.55
N THR A 848 -10.71 -23.43 10.44
CA THR A 848 -12.05 -23.37 11.04
C THR A 848 -12.55 -24.81 11.22
N HIS A 849 -13.35 -25.13 12.22
CA HIS A 849 -13.97 -26.44 12.30
C HIS A 849 -15.22 -26.53 11.41
N HIS A 850 -15.69 -27.75 11.15
CA HIS A 850 -16.91 -28.00 10.37
C HIS A 850 -17.95 -28.83 11.11
N ASP A 851 -17.59 -29.52 12.19
CA ASP A 851 -18.56 -30.24 13.03
C ASP A 851 -19.32 -29.29 13.95
N ALA A 852 -20.57 -29.63 14.24
CA ALA A 852 -21.39 -28.89 15.22
C ALA A 852 -22.18 -29.85 16.11
N TRP A 853 -22.57 -29.44 17.32
CA TRP A 853 -23.51 -30.25 18.13
C TRP A 853 -24.82 -30.59 17.43
N THR A 854 -25.32 -29.69 16.58
CA THR A 854 -26.56 -29.84 15.82
C THR A 854 -26.33 -29.41 14.37
N PHE A 855 -26.89 -28.29 13.90
CA PHE A 855 -26.76 -27.78 12.52
C PHE A 855 -25.65 -26.75 12.36
N GLY A 856 -25.24 -26.10 13.44
CA GLY A 856 -24.18 -25.09 13.44
C GLY A 856 -24.43 -23.93 12.47
N GLY A 857 -25.55 -23.23 12.64
CA GLY A 857 -25.85 -22.01 11.88
C GLY A 857 -24.74 -20.97 12.03
N VAL A 858 -24.39 -20.69 13.27
CA VAL A 858 -23.29 -19.81 13.63
C VAL A 858 -22.02 -20.62 13.82
N ASP A 859 -22.08 -21.58 14.74
CA ASP A 859 -20.94 -22.36 15.23
C ASP A 859 -20.94 -23.76 14.59
N PRO A 860 -20.10 -24.03 13.57
CA PRO A 860 -19.15 -23.12 12.89
C PRO A 860 -19.62 -22.63 11.52
N GLY A 861 -20.85 -22.96 11.09
CA GLY A 861 -21.27 -22.85 9.69
C GLY A 861 -21.13 -21.46 9.08
N SER A 862 -21.16 -20.41 9.89
CA SER A 862 -20.90 -19.02 9.48
C SER A 862 -19.45 -18.83 8.97
N ALA A 863 -18.46 -19.25 9.74
CA ALA A 863 -17.05 -19.15 9.38
C ALA A 863 -16.66 -20.17 8.31
N THR A 864 -17.13 -21.41 8.40
CA THR A 864 -16.87 -22.44 7.38
C THR A 864 -17.30 -21.96 5.99
N ALA A 865 -18.52 -21.42 5.87
CA ALA A 865 -19.02 -20.87 4.61
C ALA A 865 -18.18 -19.68 4.10
N THR A 866 -17.75 -18.82 5.01
CA THR A 866 -16.93 -17.65 4.70
C THR A 866 -15.53 -18.05 4.21
N LEU A 867 -14.90 -19.02 4.87
CA LEU A 867 -13.58 -19.50 4.46
C LEU A 867 -13.62 -20.23 3.11
N MET A 868 -14.71 -20.94 2.81
CA MET A 868 -14.95 -21.49 1.46
C MET A 868 -15.05 -20.38 0.40
N GLU A 869 -15.67 -19.23 0.70
CA GLU A 869 -15.69 -18.09 -0.22
C GLU A 869 -14.29 -17.51 -0.43
N VAL A 870 -13.52 -17.34 0.63
CA VAL A 870 -12.12 -16.87 0.54
C VAL A 870 -11.29 -17.79 -0.36
N ALA A 871 -11.41 -19.12 -0.17
CA ALA A 871 -10.75 -20.11 -1.01
C ALA A 871 -11.18 -19.99 -2.49
N TYR A 872 -12.48 -19.80 -2.75
CA TYR A 872 -13.01 -19.60 -4.10
C TYR A 872 -12.46 -18.33 -4.76
N SER A 873 -12.49 -17.20 -4.06
CA SER A 873 -12.10 -15.89 -4.58
C SER A 873 -10.60 -15.86 -4.89
N LEU A 874 -9.75 -16.35 -3.98
CA LEU A 874 -8.30 -16.41 -4.20
C LEU A 874 -7.91 -17.37 -5.32
N GLN A 875 -8.58 -18.51 -5.42
CA GLN A 875 -8.38 -19.44 -6.52
C GLN A 875 -8.85 -18.86 -7.87
N SER A 876 -9.89 -18.02 -7.86
CA SER A 876 -10.35 -17.27 -9.04
C SER A 876 -9.32 -16.23 -9.47
N MET A 877 -8.74 -15.49 -8.53
CA MET A 877 -7.62 -14.58 -8.80
C MET A 877 -6.41 -15.31 -9.39
N LYS A 878 -6.09 -16.50 -8.87
CA LYS A 878 -5.03 -17.34 -9.43
C LYS A 878 -5.32 -17.75 -10.87
N ARG A 879 -6.56 -18.15 -11.19
CA ARG A 879 -6.97 -18.39 -12.59
C ARG A 879 -6.86 -17.13 -13.45
N GLY A 880 -7.10 -15.95 -12.87
CA GLY A 880 -6.94 -14.64 -13.49
C GLY A 880 -5.50 -14.13 -13.64
N GLY A 881 -4.48 -14.91 -13.24
CA GLY A 881 -3.06 -14.61 -13.48
C GLY A 881 -2.24 -14.32 -12.23
N TRP A 882 -2.86 -14.05 -11.08
CA TRP A 882 -2.12 -13.89 -9.82
C TRP A 882 -1.39 -15.18 -9.43
N ARG A 883 -0.19 -15.06 -8.87
CA ARG A 883 0.63 -16.19 -8.44
C ARG A 883 1.17 -15.86 -7.05
N PRO A 884 0.57 -16.40 -5.97
CA PRO A 884 1.05 -16.09 -4.63
C PRO A 884 2.49 -16.58 -4.46
N ARG A 885 3.34 -15.82 -3.77
CA ARG A 885 4.72 -16.23 -3.49
C ARG A 885 4.75 -17.49 -2.63
N ARG A 886 4.00 -17.49 -1.52
CA ARG A 886 3.82 -18.63 -0.59
C ARG A 886 2.55 -19.43 -0.90
N SER A 887 2.47 -20.67 -0.41
CA SER A 887 1.22 -21.43 -0.49
C SER A 887 0.21 -20.91 0.53
N ILE A 888 -1.06 -20.91 0.14
CA ILE A 888 -2.19 -20.62 1.03
C ILE A 888 -2.93 -21.92 1.26
N VAL A 889 -3.11 -22.29 2.53
CA VAL A 889 -3.70 -23.57 2.94
C VAL A 889 -4.96 -23.29 3.75
N PHE A 890 -6.03 -24.01 3.46
CA PHE A 890 -7.30 -23.94 4.17
C PHE A 890 -7.55 -25.28 4.83
N ALA A 891 -7.82 -25.29 6.12
CA ALA A 891 -8.11 -26.50 6.87
C ALA A 891 -9.48 -26.39 7.54
N PHE A 892 -10.26 -27.46 7.37
CA PHE A 892 -11.58 -27.64 7.94
C PHE A 892 -11.51 -28.80 8.93
N TRP A 893 -11.52 -28.48 10.22
CA TRP A 893 -11.30 -29.43 11.32
C TRP A 893 -12.59 -30.13 11.73
N ASP A 894 -12.52 -31.42 12.06
CA ASP A 894 -13.65 -32.19 12.60
C ASP A 894 -13.45 -32.42 14.11
N ALA A 895 -14.53 -32.72 14.83
CA ALA A 895 -14.50 -32.97 16.28
C ALA A 895 -13.87 -31.86 17.14
N GLU A 896 -13.96 -30.59 16.72
CA GLU A 896 -13.59 -29.45 17.57
C GLU A 896 -14.43 -29.46 18.86
N GLU A 897 -15.72 -29.71 18.70
CA GLU A 897 -16.72 -29.63 19.78
C GLU A 897 -16.44 -30.63 20.92
N TYR A 898 -15.62 -31.64 20.63
CA TYR A 898 -15.18 -32.70 21.52
C TYR A 898 -13.85 -32.41 22.22
N GLY A 899 -13.34 -31.18 22.12
CA GLY A 899 -12.09 -30.73 22.74
C GLY A 899 -10.95 -30.56 21.75
N LEU A 900 -11.20 -29.85 20.65
CA LEU A 900 -10.24 -29.51 19.60
C LEU A 900 -9.63 -30.74 18.94
N VAL A 901 -10.41 -31.82 18.78
CA VAL A 901 -9.86 -33.13 18.47
C VAL A 901 -9.18 -33.13 17.10
N GLY A 902 -9.89 -32.78 16.03
CA GLY A 902 -9.33 -32.86 14.68
C GLY A 902 -8.09 -32.00 14.47
N SER A 903 -8.09 -30.74 14.91
CA SER A 903 -6.94 -29.85 14.79
C SER A 903 -5.74 -30.35 15.61
N THR A 904 -5.99 -30.88 16.82
CA THR A 904 -4.96 -31.44 17.68
C THR A 904 -4.34 -32.70 17.09
N GLU A 905 -5.15 -33.66 16.64
CA GLU A 905 -4.64 -34.89 16.02
C GLU A 905 -3.79 -34.58 14.78
N PHE A 906 -4.21 -33.57 14.00
CA PHE A 906 -3.45 -33.10 12.86
C PHE A 906 -2.12 -32.45 13.25
N ALA A 907 -2.12 -31.63 14.29
CA ALA A 907 -0.90 -31.02 14.80
C ALA A 907 0.08 -32.05 15.37
N GLU A 908 -0.42 -33.09 16.05
CA GLU A 908 0.39 -34.20 16.58
C GLU A 908 0.95 -35.09 15.45
N ASP A 909 0.19 -35.35 14.38
CA ASP A 909 0.66 -36.10 13.21
C ASP A 909 1.68 -35.31 12.37
N LYS A 910 1.53 -33.98 12.28
CA LYS A 910 2.28 -33.13 11.33
C LYS A 910 3.24 -32.14 11.98
N ILE A 911 3.59 -32.29 13.25
CA ILE A 911 4.36 -31.29 14.00
C ILE A 911 5.63 -30.80 13.27
N ASP A 912 6.42 -31.71 12.70
CA ASP A 912 7.66 -31.36 12.01
C ASP A 912 7.39 -30.57 10.72
N GLU A 913 6.41 -31.02 9.93
CA GLU A 913 6.00 -30.33 8.70
C GLU A 913 5.41 -28.95 9.00
N LEU A 914 4.62 -28.84 10.07
CA LEU A 914 4.01 -27.57 10.48
C LEU A 914 5.06 -26.56 10.92
N ARG A 915 6.03 -26.97 11.74
CA ARG A 915 7.17 -26.11 12.15
C ARG A 915 8.04 -25.70 10.96
N GLU A 916 8.18 -26.57 9.97
CA GLU A 916 8.98 -26.24 8.78
C GLU A 916 8.25 -25.28 7.84
N LYS A 917 6.94 -25.49 7.64
CA LYS A 917 6.21 -24.85 6.55
C LYS A 917 5.33 -23.69 6.98
N VAL A 918 4.67 -23.74 8.14
CA VAL A 918 3.63 -22.74 8.48
C VAL A 918 4.26 -21.45 8.99
N ALA A 919 4.10 -20.38 8.22
CA ALA A 919 4.52 -19.05 8.62
C ALA A 919 3.52 -18.42 9.61
N VAL A 920 2.22 -18.54 9.33
CA VAL A 920 1.17 -18.04 10.22
C VAL A 920 -0.02 -19.00 10.18
N TYR A 921 -0.54 -19.36 11.36
CA TYR A 921 -1.85 -19.96 11.51
C TYR A 921 -2.90 -18.88 11.81
N ILE A 922 -4.00 -18.85 11.05
CA ILE A 922 -5.10 -17.91 11.24
C ILE A 922 -6.37 -18.71 11.49
N ASN A 923 -6.89 -18.57 12.70
CA ASN A 923 -8.15 -19.17 13.11
C ASN A 923 -9.32 -18.22 12.86
N THR A 924 -10.43 -18.79 12.39
CA THR A 924 -11.74 -18.16 12.44
C THR A 924 -12.74 -19.23 12.79
N ASP A 925 -13.22 -19.18 14.04
CA ASP A 925 -14.14 -20.17 14.60
C ASP A 925 -15.57 -19.92 14.11
N MET A 926 -16.13 -18.73 14.40
CA MET A 926 -17.47 -18.33 14.00
C MET A 926 -17.55 -16.80 13.81
N TYR A 927 -18.68 -16.32 13.27
CA TYR A 927 -19.08 -14.93 13.44
C TYR A 927 -20.57 -14.80 13.77
N ASN A 928 -20.91 -13.91 14.70
CA ASN A 928 -22.27 -13.73 15.20
C ASN A 928 -22.73 -12.27 15.37
N GLY A 929 -21.88 -11.30 15.07
CA GLY A 929 -22.21 -9.88 15.13
C GLY A 929 -21.23 -9.02 14.34
N THR A 930 -21.16 -7.72 14.64
CA THR A 930 -20.35 -6.74 13.89
C THR A 930 -19.11 -6.23 14.63
N ARG A 931 -18.93 -6.59 15.91
CA ARG A 931 -17.79 -6.15 16.71
C ARG A 931 -16.58 -7.00 16.38
N PHE A 932 -15.57 -6.42 15.75
CA PHE A 932 -14.34 -7.12 15.44
C PHE A 932 -13.55 -7.43 16.72
N VAL A 933 -13.07 -8.67 16.83
CA VAL A 933 -12.18 -9.12 17.90
C VAL A 933 -11.01 -9.87 17.28
N ALA A 934 -9.81 -9.51 17.72
CA ALA A 934 -8.59 -10.19 17.33
C ALA A 934 -7.81 -10.65 18.58
N GLY A 935 -7.16 -11.79 18.46
CA GLY A 935 -6.16 -12.26 19.41
C GLY A 935 -5.01 -12.93 18.67
N GLY A 936 -3.86 -13.06 19.31
CA GLY A 936 -2.73 -13.78 18.72
C GLY A 936 -1.35 -13.40 19.24
N THR A 937 -0.35 -13.87 18.51
CA THR A 937 1.06 -13.59 18.77
C THR A 937 1.35 -12.09 18.64
N PRO A 938 2.01 -11.44 19.63
CA PRO A 938 2.25 -10.00 19.59
C PRO A 938 3.01 -9.51 18.37
N THR A 939 3.87 -10.35 17.78
CA THR A 939 4.63 -9.98 16.59
C THR A 939 3.75 -9.60 15.40
N LEU A 940 2.48 -10.04 15.37
CA LEU A 940 1.52 -9.78 14.30
C LEU A 940 0.56 -8.62 14.60
N ARG A 941 0.72 -7.94 15.74
CA ARG A 941 -0.18 -6.86 16.18
C ARG A 941 -0.26 -5.70 15.19
N ASP A 942 0.88 -5.24 14.71
CA ASP A 942 0.92 -4.14 13.73
C ASP A 942 0.37 -4.58 12.36
N PHE A 943 0.57 -5.85 11.99
CA PHE A 943 -0.05 -6.41 10.79
C PHE A 943 -1.59 -6.38 10.87
N VAL A 944 -2.18 -6.79 11.99
CA VAL A 944 -3.65 -6.71 12.17
C VAL A 944 -4.12 -5.25 12.12
N LYS A 945 -3.40 -4.33 12.76
CA LYS A 945 -3.70 -2.90 12.71
C LYS A 945 -3.74 -2.37 11.27
N GLU A 946 -2.68 -2.63 10.50
CA GLU A 946 -2.58 -2.23 9.10
C GLU A 946 -3.65 -2.90 8.23
N LEU A 947 -3.95 -4.18 8.46
CA LEU A 947 -4.98 -4.92 7.76
C LEU A 947 -6.37 -4.29 7.95
N THR A 948 -6.72 -3.94 9.19
CA THR A 948 -8.04 -3.38 9.52
C THR A 948 -8.23 -1.94 9.07
N ALA A 949 -7.16 -1.14 8.98
CA ALA A 949 -7.24 0.28 8.60
C ALA A 949 -7.83 0.49 7.19
N ASP A 950 -7.68 -0.50 6.31
CA ASP A 950 -8.08 -0.43 4.90
C ASP A 950 -9.45 -1.09 4.61
N ILE A 951 -10.18 -1.53 5.65
CA ILE A 951 -11.49 -2.17 5.52
C ILE A 951 -12.54 -1.30 6.24
N PRO A 952 -13.43 -0.62 5.49
CA PRO A 952 -14.53 0.13 6.07
C PRO A 952 -15.37 -0.75 7.01
N ASP A 953 -15.85 -0.18 8.11
CA ASP A 953 -16.65 -0.85 9.16
C ASP A 953 -15.87 -1.77 10.12
N VAL A 954 -14.54 -1.92 9.96
CA VAL A 954 -13.71 -2.68 10.91
C VAL A 954 -12.93 -1.71 11.81
N ALA A 955 -13.36 -1.60 13.07
CA ALA A 955 -12.65 -0.82 14.08
C ALA A 955 -11.72 -1.73 14.89
N PHE A 956 -10.44 -1.40 14.91
CA PHE A 956 -9.44 -2.08 15.74
C PHE A 956 -8.43 -1.06 16.26
N THR A 957 -8.17 -1.08 17.57
CA THR A 957 -7.02 -0.39 18.14
C THR A 957 -5.95 -1.41 18.46
N ALA A 958 -4.69 -1.01 18.31
CA ALA A 958 -3.58 -1.93 18.45
C ALA A 958 -3.34 -2.37 19.92
N GLU A 959 -4.04 -1.77 20.88
CA GLU A 959 -4.13 -2.23 22.28
C GLU A 959 -5.11 -3.41 22.46
N ASP A 960 -5.92 -3.72 21.43
CA ASP A 960 -6.99 -4.72 21.48
C ASP A 960 -6.54 -6.14 21.06
N LEU A 961 -5.27 -6.37 20.72
CA LEU A 961 -4.81 -7.73 20.40
C LEU A 961 -4.73 -8.57 21.67
N ASN A 962 -5.70 -9.45 21.85
CA ASN A 962 -5.81 -10.28 23.06
C ASN A 962 -4.82 -11.46 23.04
N ALA A 963 -4.35 -11.87 24.22
CA ALA A 963 -3.70 -13.17 24.38
C ALA A 963 -4.72 -14.29 24.11
N LEU A 964 -4.32 -15.29 23.34
CA LEU A 964 -5.18 -16.42 23.02
C LEU A 964 -5.29 -17.38 24.22
N GLY A 965 -6.52 -17.79 24.51
CA GLY A 965 -6.86 -18.75 25.57
C GLY A 965 -6.85 -20.19 25.07
N SER A 966 -7.91 -20.94 25.36
CA SER A 966 -8.02 -22.37 25.08
C SER A 966 -9.28 -22.75 24.28
N GLY A 967 -9.90 -21.78 23.62
CA GLY A 967 -11.31 -21.87 23.20
C GLY A 967 -11.60 -22.35 21.78
N ALA A 968 -10.59 -22.51 20.92
CA ALA A 968 -10.77 -22.87 19.51
C ALA A 968 -9.52 -23.55 18.94
N ASP A 969 -9.56 -23.96 17.66
CA ASP A 969 -8.51 -24.77 17.01
C ASP A 969 -7.11 -24.14 16.93
N PHE A 970 -6.92 -22.87 17.30
CA PHE A 970 -5.58 -22.27 17.40
C PHE A 970 -4.68 -22.89 18.47
N VAL A 971 -5.26 -23.57 19.46
CA VAL A 971 -4.52 -24.05 20.64
C VAL A 971 -3.39 -25.02 20.29
N PRO A 972 -3.59 -26.12 19.53
CA PRO A 972 -2.48 -27.00 19.19
C PRO A 972 -1.38 -26.30 18.39
N PHE A 973 -1.73 -25.36 17.52
CA PHE A 973 -0.75 -24.62 16.72
C PHE A 973 0.08 -23.65 17.57
N GLN A 974 -0.53 -22.96 18.52
CA GLN A 974 0.18 -22.06 19.44
C GLN A 974 0.92 -22.84 20.55
N ASP A 975 0.19 -23.66 21.30
CA ASP A 975 0.63 -24.16 22.60
C ASP A 975 1.45 -25.45 22.53
N PHE A 976 1.27 -26.24 21.45
CA PHE A 976 1.97 -27.51 21.25
C PHE A 976 3.05 -27.39 20.16
N VAL A 977 2.69 -26.83 18.99
CA VAL A 977 3.61 -26.69 17.84
C VAL A 977 4.53 -25.47 17.99
N GLY A 978 4.00 -24.32 18.44
CA GLY A 978 4.75 -23.07 18.64
C GLY A 978 4.75 -22.11 17.46
N LEU A 979 3.64 -22.03 16.73
CA LEU A 979 3.52 -21.21 15.52
C LEU A 979 3.02 -19.79 15.82
N PRO A 980 3.47 -18.78 15.04
CA PRO A 980 2.82 -17.48 15.02
C PRO A 980 1.35 -17.63 14.65
N THR A 981 0.46 -17.16 15.51
CA THR A 981 -0.98 -17.48 15.43
C THR A 981 -1.85 -16.25 15.60
N LEU A 982 -2.96 -16.18 14.87
CA LEU A 982 -4.02 -15.18 15.00
C LEU A 982 -5.37 -15.88 15.14
N SER A 983 -6.30 -15.29 15.91
CA SER A 983 -7.74 -15.55 15.79
C SER A 983 -8.42 -14.24 15.39
N LEU A 984 -9.21 -14.27 14.31
CA LEU A 984 -9.89 -13.11 13.74
C LEU A 984 -11.39 -13.41 13.62
N GLU A 985 -12.22 -12.68 14.38
CA GLU A 985 -13.64 -12.98 14.56
C GLU A 985 -14.50 -11.71 14.62
N PHE A 986 -15.81 -11.87 14.38
CA PHE A 986 -16.79 -10.83 14.66
C PHE A 986 -17.88 -11.32 15.61
N LEU A 987 -18.07 -10.58 16.69
CA LEU A 987 -18.95 -10.94 17.79
C LEU A 987 -20.05 -9.90 18.02
N PHE A 988 -21.04 -10.23 18.85
CA PHE A 988 -21.95 -9.24 19.40
C PHE A 988 -21.24 -8.29 20.38
N GLU A 989 -21.78 -7.06 20.50
CA GLU A 989 -21.35 -6.07 21.51
C GLU A 989 -21.42 -6.60 22.96
N GLY A 990 -22.21 -7.65 23.20
CA GLY A 990 -22.38 -8.29 24.50
C GLY A 990 -21.41 -9.44 24.82
N GLY A 991 -20.46 -9.78 23.94
CA GLY A 991 -19.48 -10.84 24.10
C GLY A 991 -19.64 -12.03 23.14
N TRP A 992 -18.94 -13.14 23.43
CA TRP A 992 -18.81 -14.32 22.56
C TRP A 992 -20.12 -15.12 22.37
N GLY A 993 -21.01 -15.10 23.38
CA GLY A 993 -22.23 -15.93 23.38
C GLY A 993 -23.41 -15.32 22.63
N PHE A 994 -24.02 -16.10 21.74
CA PHE A 994 -25.35 -15.86 21.17
C PHE A 994 -26.39 -16.80 21.81
N GLY A 995 -27.66 -16.42 21.82
CA GLY A 995 -28.68 -17.09 22.64
C GLY A 995 -28.94 -18.55 22.31
N THR A 996 -28.69 -18.99 21.08
CA THR A 996 -28.95 -20.38 20.65
C THR A 996 -27.71 -21.26 20.62
N TYR A 997 -26.58 -20.80 21.16
CA TYR A 997 -25.32 -21.55 21.23
C TYR A 997 -25.53 -23.00 21.72
N HIS A 998 -25.00 -23.96 20.94
CA HIS A 998 -25.06 -25.42 21.16
C HIS A 998 -26.48 -26.00 21.33
N SER A 999 -27.49 -25.35 20.77
CA SER A 999 -28.89 -25.79 20.81
C SER A 999 -29.36 -26.31 19.45
N ASN A 1000 -30.55 -26.91 19.39
CA ASN A 1000 -31.20 -27.29 18.12
C ASN A 1000 -31.55 -26.08 17.24
N TYR A 1001 -31.48 -24.86 17.79
CA TYR A 1001 -31.86 -23.60 17.14
C TYR A 1001 -30.63 -22.76 16.77
N ASP A 1002 -29.42 -23.30 16.96
CA ASP A 1002 -28.27 -22.83 16.20
C ASP A 1002 -28.40 -23.33 14.76
N SER A 1003 -29.15 -22.57 13.97
CA SER A 1003 -29.65 -22.99 12.68
C SER A 1003 -29.54 -21.87 11.66
N ARG A 1004 -29.70 -22.22 10.37
CA ARG A 1004 -29.83 -21.21 9.31
C ARG A 1004 -30.96 -20.22 9.57
N TYR A 1005 -32.05 -20.66 10.20
CA TYR A 1005 -33.15 -19.77 10.54
C TYR A 1005 -32.68 -18.68 11.50
N TRP A 1006 -31.94 -19.04 12.55
CA TRP A 1006 -31.36 -18.04 13.45
C TRP A 1006 -30.41 -17.11 12.71
N MET A 1007 -29.48 -17.65 11.92
CA MET A 1007 -28.49 -16.87 11.19
C MET A 1007 -29.14 -15.84 10.28
N THR A 1008 -30.05 -16.27 9.41
CA THR A 1008 -30.69 -15.40 8.40
C THR A 1008 -31.76 -14.47 8.95
N ARG A 1009 -32.12 -14.61 10.24
CA ARG A 1009 -33.13 -13.75 10.88
C ARG A 1009 -32.55 -12.76 11.87
N HIS A 1010 -31.51 -13.17 12.58
CA HIS A 1010 -30.99 -12.45 13.75
C HIS A 1010 -29.48 -12.21 13.71
N GLY A 1011 -28.71 -13.04 12.98
CA GLY A 1011 -27.26 -12.91 12.87
C GLY A 1011 -26.83 -12.00 11.71
N ASP A 1012 -27.11 -12.43 10.48
CA ASP A 1012 -26.67 -11.80 9.24
C ASP A 1012 -27.65 -12.19 8.11
N ASP A 1013 -28.66 -11.36 7.87
CA ASP A 1013 -29.80 -11.70 7.00
C ASP A 1013 -29.44 -11.76 5.51
N ASP A 1014 -28.51 -10.91 5.06
CA ASP A 1014 -28.01 -10.83 3.70
C ASP A 1014 -26.54 -11.27 3.52
N PHE A 1015 -25.93 -11.84 4.57
CA PHE A 1015 -24.52 -12.25 4.58
C PHE A 1015 -23.53 -11.09 4.37
N ARG A 1016 -23.92 -9.84 4.66
CA ARG A 1016 -23.01 -8.68 4.60
C ARG A 1016 -21.81 -8.88 5.52
N GLN A 1017 -22.04 -9.34 6.74
CA GLN A 1017 -20.95 -9.48 7.71
C GLN A 1017 -19.99 -10.60 7.32
N GLY A 1018 -20.52 -11.71 6.80
CA GLY A 1018 -19.71 -12.77 6.18
C GLY A 1018 -18.81 -12.23 5.06
N ALA A 1019 -19.32 -11.33 4.22
CA ALA A 1019 -18.50 -10.69 3.18
C ALA A 1019 -17.41 -9.76 3.74
N VAL A 1020 -17.65 -9.07 4.86
CA VAL A 1020 -16.61 -8.27 5.55
C VAL A 1020 -15.51 -9.18 6.10
N LEU A 1021 -15.88 -10.29 6.75
CA LEU A 1021 -14.92 -11.28 7.22
C LEU A 1021 -14.15 -11.93 6.07
N ALA A 1022 -14.81 -12.24 4.94
CA ALA A 1022 -14.14 -12.76 3.75
C ALA A 1022 -13.08 -11.77 3.21
N ARG A 1023 -13.38 -10.47 3.19
CA ARG A 1023 -12.41 -9.43 2.78
C ARG A 1023 -11.22 -9.39 3.73
N LEU A 1024 -11.48 -9.42 5.04
CA LEU A 1024 -10.43 -9.42 6.06
C LEU A 1024 -9.48 -10.62 5.88
N LEU A 1025 -10.03 -11.83 5.81
CA LEU A 1025 -9.24 -13.06 5.66
C LEU A 1025 -8.52 -13.16 4.31
N GLY A 1026 -9.20 -12.80 3.22
CA GLY A 1026 -8.59 -12.84 1.89
C GLY A 1026 -7.48 -11.80 1.70
N ARG A 1027 -7.64 -10.59 2.24
CA ARG A 1027 -6.57 -9.58 2.22
C ARG A 1027 -5.40 -9.98 3.13
N ALA A 1028 -5.69 -10.59 4.29
CA ALA A 1028 -4.65 -11.18 5.12
C ALA A 1028 -3.83 -12.23 4.35
N ALA A 1029 -4.53 -13.09 3.59
CA ALA A 1029 -3.89 -14.10 2.75
C ALA A 1029 -2.98 -13.46 1.69
N ILE A 1030 -3.45 -12.46 0.94
CA ILE A 1030 -2.65 -11.76 -0.08
C ILE A 1030 -1.41 -11.11 0.54
N ARG A 1031 -1.59 -10.32 1.60
CA ARG A 1031 -0.49 -9.59 2.24
C ARG A 1031 0.57 -10.54 2.78
N LEU A 1032 0.18 -11.59 3.51
CA LEU A 1032 1.13 -12.54 4.09
C LEU A 1032 1.77 -13.45 3.05
N ALA A 1033 1.00 -13.87 2.04
CA ALA A 1033 1.52 -14.76 1.01
C ALA A 1033 2.56 -14.06 0.12
N ASP A 1034 2.36 -12.77 -0.21
CA ASP A 1034 3.21 -12.02 -1.13
C ASP A 1034 4.26 -11.15 -0.45
N ALA A 1035 4.21 -10.99 0.87
CA ALA A 1035 5.20 -10.20 1.62
C ALA A 1035 6.65 -10.69 1.37
N PRO A 1036 7.57 -9.83 0.90
CA PRO A 1036 8.97 -10.20 0.75
C PRO A 1036 9.61 -10.61 2.09
N VAL A 1037 9.22 -9.92 3.17
CA VAL A 1037 9.58 -10.23 4.56
C VAL A 1037 8.30 -10.37 5.37
N LEU A 1038 8.18 -11.45 6.14
CA LEU A 1038 7.04 -11.66 7.02
C LEU A 1038 6.94 -10.53 8.05
N PRO A 1039 5.74 -9.97 8.29
CA PRO A 1039 5.57 -8.71 9.02
C PRO A 1039 5.62 -8.87 10.55
N TYR A 1040 6.61 -9.60 11.07
CA TYR A 1040 6.79 -9.79 12.51
C TYR A 1040 7.47 -8.58 13.18
N ARG A 1041 6.96 -8.18 14.34
CA ARG A 1041 7.49 -7.09 15.18
C ARG A 1041 7.98 -7.60 16.54
N PHE A 1042 9.26 -7.95 16.61
CA PHE A 1042 9.89 -8.43 17.85
C PHE A 1042 10.18 -7.30 18.84
N SER A 1043 10.29 -6.05 18.38
CA SER A 1043 10.38 -4.89 19.27
C SER A 1043 9.15 -4.78 20.17
N TYR A 1044 7.96 -4.92 19.59
CA TYR A 1044 6.70 -4.96 20.32
C TYR A 1044 6.58 -6.21 21.19
N TYR A 1045 7.03 -7.37 20.70
CA TYR A 1045 7.05 -8.59 21.51
C TYR A 1045 7.84 -8.39 22.81
N GLY A 1046 9.04 -7.80 22.76
CA GLY A 1046 9.83 -7.50 23.95
C GLY A 1046 9.14 -6.53 24.91
N GLN A 1047 8.45 -5.50 24.38
CA GLN A 1047 7.63 -4.60 25.19
C GLN A 1047 6.50 -5.34 25.90
N THR A 1048 5.79 -6.22 25.19
CA THR A 1048 4.72 -7.03 25.76
C THR A 1048 5.25 -8.00 26.82
N MET A 1049 6.44 -8.56 26.63
CA MET A 1049 7.10 -9.38 27.66
C MET A 1049 7.41 -8.59 28.93
N SER A 1050 7.92 -7.36 28.81
CA SER A 1050 8.13 -6.49 29.97
C SER A 1050 6.82 -6.23 30.74
N ALA A 1051 5.72 -5.99 30.01
CA ALA A 1051 4.41 -5.79 30.63
C ALA A 1051 3.89 -7.03 31.37
N PHE A 1052 4.15 -8.25 30.88
CA PHE A 1052 3.79 -9.46 31.63
C PHE A 1052 4.68 -9.74 32.82
N VAL A 1053 5.95 -9.34 32.77
CA VAL A 1053 6.80 -9.42 33.96
C VAL A 1053 6.24 -8.50 35.04
N ASP A 1054 5.81 -7.29 34.70
CA ASP A 1054 5.12 -6.38 35.64
C ASP A 1054 3.83 -7.00 36.18
N LEU A 1055 3.03 -7.62 35.31
CA LEU A 1055 1.80 -8.30 35.70
C LEU A 1055 2.08 -9.46 36.66
N ALA A 1056 3.10 -10.29 36.39
CA ALA A 1056 3.47 -11.42 37.22
C ALA A 1056 3.96 -11.02 38.61
N GLU A 1057 4.73 -9.93 38.71
CA GLU A 1057 5.14 -9.37 40.01
C GLU A 1057 3.93 -8.89 40.81
N SER A 1058 2.92 -8.33 40.14
CA SER A 1058 1.69 -7.85 40.77
C SER A 1058 0.85 -8.97 41.40
N TRP A 1059 0.80 -10.17 40.80
CA TRP A 1059 0.09 -11.33 41.36
C TRP A 1059 0.62 -11.76 42.71
N SER A 1060 1.91 -11.52 42.95
CA SER A 1060 2.58 -11.88 44.20
C SER A 1060 2.53 -10.78 45.27
N GLU A 1061 1.84 -9.67 45.00
CA GLU A 1061 1.87 -8.45 45.81
C GLU A 1061 3.32 -7.96 46.09
N GLY A 1062 4.22 -8.18 45.12
CA GLY A 1062 5.63 -7.82 45.21
C GLY A 1062 6.51 -8.79 46.01
N ARG A 1063 6.03 -10.00 46.36
CA ARG A 1063 6.82 -11.05 47.01
C ARG A 1063 7.98 -11.55 46.15
N TYR A 1064 7.79 -11.58 44.83
CA TYR A 1064 8.79 -12.02 43.87
C TYR A 1064 9.20 -10.87 42.93
N ARG A 1065 10.47 -10.87 42.52
CA ARG A 1065 11.04 -9.99 41.49
C ARG A 1065 11.66 -10.84 40.41
N PHE A 1066 11.39 -10.51 39.15
CA PHE A 1066 11.86 -11.30 38.01
C PHE A 1066 12.84 -10.49 37.13
N ASP A 1067 13.88 -9.94 37.74
CA ASP A 1067 14.85 -9.05 37.07
C ASP A 1067 15.51 -9.69 35.85
N ALA A 1068 15.81 -10.99 35.91
CA ALA A 1068 16.38 -11.73 34.77
C ALA A 1068 15.41 -11.83 33.59
N LEU A 1069 14.12 -12.06 33.84
CA LEU A 1069 13.09 -12.07 32.80
C LEU A 1069 12.94 -10.70 32.16
N ARG A 1070 12.91 -9.64 33.00
CA ARG A 1070 12.86 -8.25 32.53
C ARG A 1070 14.06 -7.91 31.64
N ALA A 1071 15.26 -8.33 32.02
CA ALA A 1071 16.46 -8.13 31.23
C ALA A 1071 16.37 -8.83 29.86
N GLN A 1072 15.84 -10.06 29.80
CA GLN A 1072 15.62 -10.75 28.53
C GLN A 1072 14.56 -10.07 27.66
N ALA A 1073 13.46 -9.59 28.25
CA ALA A 1073 12.42 -8.87 27.55
C ALA A 1073 12.94 -7.58 26.90
N GLU A 1074 13.70 -6.76 27.64
CA GLU A 1074 14.33 -5.55 27.09
C GLU A 1074 15.39 -5.89 26.03
N ALA A 1075 16.18 -6.96 26.20
CA ALA A 1075 17.12 -7.39 25.18
C ALA A 1075 16.43 -7.79 23.87
N ILE A 1076 15.30 -8.52 23.93
CA ILE A 1076 14.47 -8.84 22.76
C ILE A 1076 13.96 -7.56 22.11
N ARG A 1077 13.48 -6.60 22.91
CA ARG A 1077 12.97 -5.33 22.42
C ARG A 1077 14.05 -4.55 21.65
N GLU A 1078 15.22 -4.37 22.25
CA GLU A 1078 16.35 -3.63 21.66
C GLU A 1078 16.82 -4.29 20.36
N LYS A 1079 17.04 -5.61 20.38
CA LYS A 1079 17.47 -6.38 19.21
C LYS A 1079 16.41 -6.40 18.12
N GLY A 1080 15.14 -6.53 18.49
CA GLY A 1080 13.99 -6.45 17.59
C GLY A 1080 13.92 -5.10 16.89
N THR A 1081 14.08 -3.99 17.63
CA THR A 1081 14.13 -2.64 17.05
C THR A 1081 15.27 -2.49 16.05
N GLU A 1082 16.47 -2.99 16.37
CA GLU A 1082 17.59 -2.94 15.44
C GLU A 1082 17.36 -3.82 14.20
N LEU A 1083 16.81 -5.03 14.37
CA LEU A 1083 16.51 -5.94 13.25
C LEU A 1083 15.47 -5.32 12.30
N GLU A 1084 14.39 -4.76 12.85
CA GLU A 1084 13.36 -4.07 12.09
C GLU A 1084 13.92 -2.85 11.33
N ARG A 1085 14.85 -2.12 11.94
CA ARG A 1085 15.57 -1.03 11.27
C ARG A 1085 16.43 -1.54 10.11
N ARG A 1086 17.19 -2.63 10.32
CA ARG A 1086 18.02 -3.25 9.27
C ARG A 1086 17.21 -3.73 8.08
N ILE A 1087 16.07 -4.38 8.34
CA ILE A 1087 15.14 -4.83 7.30
C ILE A 1087 14.65 -3.64 6.47
N ARG A 1088 14.25 -2.53 7.13
CA ARG A 1088 13.80 -1.31 6.46
C ARG A 1088 14.89 -0.65 5.61
N ASP A 1089 16.12 -0.60 6.11
CA ASP A 1089 17.22 0.08 5.44
C ASP A 1089 17.80 -0.73 4.26
N ALA A 1090 17.58 -2.05 4.22
CA ALA A 1090 18.19 -2.95 3.24
C ALA A 1090 17.71 -2.78 1.78
N SER A 1091 16.60 -2.05 1.54
CA SER A 1091 16.02 -1.56 0.27
C SER A 1091 15.83 -2.53 -0.92
N ALA A 1092 16.63 -3.59 -1.09
CA ALA A 1092 16.44 -4.70 -2.04
C ALA A 1092 17.36 -5.93 -1.76
N SER A 1093 18.34 -5.85 -0.84
CA SER A 1093 19.27 -6.95 -0.54
C SER A 1093 19.02 -7.54 0.85
N LEU A 1094 18.04 -8.44 0.95
CA LEU A 1094 17.75 -9.16 2.19
C LEU A 1094 18.63 -10.43 2.32
N PRO A 1095 19.02 -10.82 3.55
CA PRO A 1095 19.69 -12.09 3.80
C PRO A 1095 18.84 -13.28 3.33
N GLU A 1096 19.50 -14.30 2.79
CA GLU A 1096 18.85 -15.56 2.44
C GLU A 1096 18.42 -16.29 3.72
N GLY A 1097 17.24 -16.90 3.72
CA GLY A 1097 16.71 -17.59 4.89
C GLY A 1097 16.25 -16.66 6.03
N LEU A 1098 16.16 -15.35 5.82
CA LEU A 1098 15.66 -14.39 6.82
C LEU A 1098 14.27 -14.78 7.33
N ASN A 1099 13.31 -15.05 6.43
CA ASN A 1099 11.95 -15.44 6.81
C ASN A 1099 11.92 -16.73 7.63
N ASP A 1100 12.73 -17.72 7.26
CA ASP A 1100 12.84 -18.97 8.02
C ASP A 1100 13.40 -18.72 9.42
N GLY A 1101 14.39 -17.83 9.53
CA GLY A 1101 14.94 -17.44 10.82
C GLY A 1101 13.92 -16.72 11.69
N LEU A 1102 13.11 -15.81 11.10
CA LEU A 1102 12.03 -15.12 11.81
C LEU A 1102 10.96 -16.10 12.31
N MET A 1103 10.50 -17.02 11.45
CA MET A 1103 9.51 -18.05 11.81
C MET A 1103 10.00 -18.91 12.99
N ARG A 1104 11.29 -19.32 12.96
CA ARG A 1104 11.87 -20.16 14.01
C ARG A 1104 11.93 -19.52 15.39
N LEU A 1105 11.82 -18.20 15.51
CA LEU A 1105 11.89 -17.53 16.81
C LEU A 1105 10.71 -17.91 17.72
N GLU A 1106 9.51 -18.11 17.17
CA GLU A 1106 8.35 -18.52 17.98
C GLU A 1106 8.51 -19.96 18.52
N HIS A 1107 9.10 -20.87 17.72
CA HIS A 1107 9.39 -22.24 18.17
C HIS A 1107 10.29 -22.29 19.41
N THR A 1108 11.13 -21.26 19.62
CA THR A 1108 12.03 -21.21 20.78
C THR A 1108 11.29 -21.11 22.12
N LEU A 1109 9.99 -20.81 22.10
CA LEU A 1109 9.12 -20.64 23.27
C LEU A 1109 8.50 -21.94 23.78
N ILE A 1110 8.65 -23.03 23.02
CA ILE A 1110 8.18 -24.36 23.39
C ILE A 1110 9.19 -25.01 24.35
N ASP A 1111 8.68 -25.56 25.45
CA ASP A 1111 9.43 -26.37 26.41
C ASP A 1111 9.06 -27.85 26.29
N GLU A 1112 9.95 -28.61 25.66
CA GLU A 1112 9.81 -30.06 25.43
C GLU A 1112 10.62 -30.90 26.43
N SER A 1113 10.96 -30.33 27.60
CA SER A 1113 11.74 -31.05 28.61
C SER A 1113 10.99 -32.17 29.33
N GLU A 1114 9.67 -32.25 29.15
CA GLU A 1114 8.77 -33.25 29.73
C GLU A 1114 7.96 -33.94 28.62
N PRO A 1115 7.58 -35.21 28.80
CA PRO A 1115 6.74 -35.92 27.83
C PRO A 1115 5.32 -35.33 27.75
N ALA A 1116 4.62 -35.56 26.65
CA ALA A 1116 3.34 -34.89 26.36
C ALA A 1116 2.20 -35.24 27.32
N ASP A 1117 2.22 -36.43 27.90
CA ASP A 1117 1.26 -36.89 28.92
C ASP A 1117 1.48 -36.24 30.30
N GLU A 1118 2.67 -35.67 30.53
CA GLU A 1118 2.98 -34.83 31.70
C GLU A 1118 2.82 -33.33 31.39
N ARG A 1119 3.21 -32.89 30.18
CA ARG A 1119 3.14 -31.49 29.74
C ARG A 1119 2.80 -31.36 28.26
N TRP A 1120 1.51 -31.36 27.96
CA TRP A 1120 1.03 -31.11 26.60
C TRP A 1120 1.13 -29.62 26.21
N TYR A 1121 0.79 -28.71 27.11
CA TYR A 1121 0.96 -27.28 26.90
C TYR A 1121 2.42 -26.87 27.07
N ARG A 1122 3.13 -26.76 25.96
CA ARG A 1122 4.58 -26.54 25.92
C ARG A 1122 4.95 -25.08 25.81
N HIS A 1123 4.07 -24.24 25.29
CA HIS A 1123 4.31 -22.81 25.16
C HIS A 1123 4.34 -22.11 26.53
N VAL A 1124 5.44 -21.44 26.86
CA VAL A 1124 5.68 -20.91 28.23
C VAL A 1124 5.22 -19.46 28.44
N ILE A 1125 4.85 -18.74 27.38
CA ILE A 1125 4.57 -17.30 27.44
C ILE A 1125 3.08 -16.98 27.59
N TYR A 1126 2.22 -17.63 26.82
CA TYR A 1126 0.77 -17.50 26.85
C TYR A 1126 0.13 -18.87 26.77
N GLY A 1127 -1.08 -19.01 27.31
CA GLY A 1127 -1.88 -20.21 27.13
C GLY A 1127 -3.05 -20.27 28.12
N TRP A 1128 -3.41 -21.50 28.48
CA TRP A 1128 -4.58 -21.84 29.27
C TRP A 1128 -4.56 -21.33 30.73
N ASN A 1129 -5.76 -21.14 31.29
CA ASN A 1129 -6.02 -20.96 32.72
C ASN A 1129 -7.10 -21.97 33.16
N ILE A 1130 -6.85 -22.80 34.19
CA ILE A 1130 -7.82 -23.83 34.62
C ILE A 1130 -9.17 -23.25 35.03
N TYR A 1131 -9.21 -22.02 35.55
CA TYR A 1131 -10.42 -21.38 36.06
C TYR A 1131 -11.04 -20.41 35.06
N ALA A 1132 -10.28 -19.97 34.05
CA ALA A 1132 -10.72 -19.05 32.99
C ALA A 1132 -10.25 -19.52 31.61
N LEU A 1133 -10.54 -20.78 31.25
CA LEU A 1133 -10.02 -21.46 30.04
C LEU A 1133 -10.11 -20.62 28.75
N TYR A 1134 -11.16 -19.82 28.58
CA TYR A 1134 -11.34 -19.01 27.37
C TYR A 1134 -10.49 -17.74 27.32
N SER A 1135 -10.03 -17.23 28.46
CA SER A 1135 -9.18 -16.03 28.53
C SER A 1135 -7.70 -16.43 28.48
N GLY A 1136 -6.93 -15.82 27.59
CA GLY A 1136 -5.49 -16.02 27.52
C GLY A 1136 -4.79 -15.58 28.81
N GLN A 1137 -3.99 -16.47 29.38
CA GLN A 1137 -3.21 -16.21 30.57
C GLN A 1137 -1.73 -16.01 30.19
N PRO A 1138 -1.15 -14.83 30.47
CA PRO A 1138 0.29 -14.65 30.42
C PRO A 1138 0.99 -15.52 31.46
N PHE A 1139 2.13 -16.10 31.11
CA PHE A 1139 2.96 -16.97 31.94
C PHE A 1139 2.14 -17.99 32.76
N PRO A 1140 1.35 -18.87 32.11
CA PRO A 1140 0.34 -19.69 32.80
C PRO A 1140 0.94 -20.60 33.88
N GLY A 1141 2.09 -21.21 33.62
CA GLY A 1141 2.82 -22.01 34.61
C GLY A 1141 3.28 -21.19 35.83
N LEU A 1142 3.78 -19.97 35.60
CA LEU A 1142 4.24 -19.07 36.66
C LEU A 1142 3.06 -18.53 37.48
N ALA A 1143 1.95 -18.15 36.83
CA ALA A 1143 0.73 -17.69 37.49
C ALA A 1143 0.23 -18.75 38.48
N ARG A 1144 0.11 -20.01 38.02
CA ARG A 1144 -0.27 -21.15 38.86
C ARG A 1144 0.71 -21.38 40.01
N ALA A 1145 2.01 -21.31 39.74
CA ALA A 1145 3.04 -21.50 40.76
C ALA A 1145 3.01 -20.41 41.85
N ILE A 1146 2.70 -19.16 41.50
CA ILE A 1146 2.54 -18.06 42.45
C ILE A 1146 1.27 -18.24 43.29
N GLU A 1147 0.17 -18.64 42.66
CA GLU A 1147 -1.13 -18.79 43.33
C GLU A 1147 -1.15 -19.96 44.32
N SER A 1148 -0.58 -21.11 43.94
CA SER A 1148 -0.79 -22.38 44.66
C SER A 1148 0.46 -23.26 44.81
N GLY A 1149 1.62 -22.83 44.31
CA GLY A 1149 2.87 -23.59 44.32
C GLY A 1149 3.80 -23.26 45.50
N THR A 1150 4.94 -23.95 45.53
CA THR A 1150 6.07 -23.66 46.44
C THR A 1150 7.01 -22.61 45.83
N GLU A 1151 7.88 -22.01 46.66
CA GLU A 1151 8.97 -21.13 46.15
C GLU A 1151 9.84 -21.82 45.08
N SER A 1152 10.04 -23.13 45.21
CA SER A 1152 10.78 -23.92 44.22
C SER A 1152 10.03 -24.06 42.90
N ASP A 1153 8.69 -24.07 42.92
CA ASP A 1153 7.88 -24.13 41.71
C ASP A 1153 7.93 -22.80 40.96
N VAL A 1154 7.82 -21.68 41.69
CA VAL A 1154 7.97 -20.33 41.14
C VAL A 1154 9.33 -20.15 40.49
N ALA A 1155 10.40 -20.54 41.17
CA ALA A 1155 11.77 -20.45 40.64
C ALA A 1155 11.96 -21.33 39.38
N ARG A 1156 11.36 -22.54 39.37
CA ARG A 1156 11.45 -23.45 38.23
C ARG A 1156 10.74 -22.89 37.00
N GLU A 1157 9.51 -22.40 37.13
CA GLU A 1157 8.75 -21.85 36.00
C GLU A 1157 9.35 -20.52 35.50
N ALA A 1158 9.83 -19.66 36.40
CA ALA A 1158 10.58 -18.46 36.00
C ALA A 1158 11.83 -18.82 35.19
N ALA A 1159 12.59 -19.84 35.60
CA ALA A 1159 13.77 -20.29 34.86
C ALA A 1159 13.43 -20.92 33.50
N ARG A 1160 12.25 -21.54 33.33
CA ARG A 1160 11.79 -22.04 32.02
C ARG A 1160 11.55 -20.88 31.05
N ILE A 1161 10.83 -19.86 31.51
CA ILE A 1161 10.55 -18.64 30.73
C ILE A 1161 11.87 -17.94 30.36
N GLU A 1162 12.80 -17.82 31.31
CA GLU A 1162 14.10 -17.18 31.08
C GLU A 1162 14.89 -17.90 29.97
N ARG A 1163 14.94 -19.25 30.01
CA ARG A 1163 15.61 -20.04 28.96
C ARG A 1163 14.95 -19.87 27.60
N ALA A 1164 13.62 -19.83 27.53
CA ALA A 1164 12.88 -19.61 26.29
C ALA A 1164 13.19 -18.23 25.68
N LEU A 1165 13.06 -17.16 26.47
CA LEU A 1165 13.37 -15.80 26.02
C LEU A 1165 14.86 -15.64 25.65
N GLY A 1166 15.76 -16.29 26.39
CA GLY A 1166 17.19 -16.32 26.07
C GLY A 1166 17.50 -16.97 24.72
N ARG A 1167 16.79 -18.05 24.35
CA ARG A 1167 16.90 -18.67 23.01
C ARG A 1167 16.38 -17.73 21.92
N MET A 1168 15.23 -17.08 22.12
CA MET A 1168 14.71 -16.09 21.18
C MET A 1168 15.69 -14.93 20.98
N SER A 1169 16.21 -14.38 22.09
CA SER A 1169 17.21 -13.31 22.10
C SER A 1169 18.49 -13.70 21.33
N SER A 1170 18.94 -14.94 21.46
CA SER A 1170 20.10 -15.47 20.72
C SER A 1170 19.79 -15.67 19.23
N GLY A 1171 18.56 -16.07 18.89
CA GLY A 1171 18.10 -16.17 17.50
C GLY A 1171 18.06 -14.80 16.80
N LEU A 1172 17.65 -13.75 17.53
CA LEU A 1172 17.71 -12.38 17.03
C LEU A 1172 19.15 -11.92 16.75
N ASP A 1173 20.12 -12.30 17.59
CA ASP A 1173 21.54 -12.02 17.32
C ASP A 1173 22.02 -12.68 16.03
N ALA A 1174 21.63 -13.95 15.80
CA ALA A 1174 21.99 -14.67 14.58
C ALA A 1174 21.39 -14.00 13.33
N LEU A 1175 20.13 -13.54 13.42
CA LEU A 1175 19.50 -12.79 12.33
C LEU A 1175 20.22 -11.46 12.07
N LEU A 1176 20.56 -10.71 13.12
CA LEU A 1176 21.32 -9.47 12.99
C LEU A 1176 22.70 -9.69 12.37
N ALA A 1177 23.40 -10.76 12.77
CA ALA A 1177 24.70 -11.13 12.23
C ALA A 1177 24.65 -11.41 10.72
N SER A 1178 23.55 -12.02 10.23
CA SER A 1178 23.37 -12.34 8.80
C SER A 1178 23.39 -11.12 7.86
N PHE A 1179 23.16 -9.91 8.38
CA PHE A 1179 23.28 -8.66 7.62
C PHE A 1179 24.74 -8.20 7.42
N TYR A 1180 25.71 -8.76 8.16
CA TYR A 1180 27.13 -8.37 8.10
C TYR A 1180 27.99 -9.32 7.27
N ASP A 1181 27.63 -10.60 7.16
CA ASP A 1181 28.41 -11.62 6.45
C ASP A 1181 28.45 -11.46 4.91
N ARG A 1182 27.74 -10.47 4.34
CA ARG A 1182 27.83 -10.10 2.91
C ARG A 1182 28.81 -8.96 2.61
N ALA A 1183 29.48 -8.40 3.62
CA ALA A 1183 30.42 -7.28 3.45
C ALA A 1183 31.89 -7.68 3.21
N PHE A 1184 32.17 -8.97 2.92
CA PHE A 1184 33.51 -9.50 2.65
C PHE A 1184 33.64 -10.20 1.30
#